data_AF-A0A812QJD7-F1
#
_entry.id   AF-A0A812QJD7-F1
#
_cell.length_a   1.000
_cell.length_b   1.000
_cell.length_c   1.000
_cell.angle_alpha   90.00
_cell.angle_beta   90.00
_cell.angle_gamma   90.00
#
_symmetry.space_group_name_H-M   'P 1'
#
loop_
_entity.id
_entity.type
_entity.pdbx_description
1 polymer ?
#
loop_
_entity_poly.entity_id
_entity_poly.type
_entity_poly.pdbx_seq_one_letter_code
_entity_poly.pdbx_strand_id
1 'polypeptide(L)'
;MDVYADGNCASSLTSFHANGVDAYGLYDFWDNYRPGSIWLHQYDTQLTTCDETGGHAGIYFTCASYTCPSGYTQKANPSTLYAVDDAAVREILKTWTQLNALNLSDSNASNESGLLAEFSLSTEVGTVKVVALSPTMAADSVAISAADENSSASVEVPADLLAEISDGSPVLLSITLATEDVAAKFSNLPGPGDAEGADAPIKLASKPLIFSLRGVDGKALEIGRKLQTPLVLRLEATDAAAVGAYWDEEAARWSTEGVRNLAAPERRLRETVDTILAFETDQLAPMFAGILQALSCSTFAQIATETGLRRMARTEWLTRAATIVVFCFVGLSLLALCAAHRQDWKAQKAIAEEDRHALHFHTQESLKDVGAWCPSGGWLLSQCRLLAGTLLRVGSLGAFVGKTLVNHCIEAIHSHRSRVEKQSLRALLRHGSGKLRRSQTRDAMEILGRTGTASHNLDIHGTGFSSVEEFVQGPWHVRVRLLLPAKHPWLAPLRYCAFVRASVRTALLILKLAGAGTVAALFFSTDAQLDDNDSRCSVADDLISKLMRKFWISVVSLFVGDAVILFLFLVQWRRTVRKESWTDRKMARQRCVWRLRSLCFWVLSVAYAGCCLFYCLLFLANVTPQDGLDWLEAMAYALVQDLVLVPLSVAVLLGLAATVALACSRRVREGAENRWIEDSTFFSSCPADKFNGRGERGENANQDEALGDINVMDLVEDASSIDDDLLENLASLVQLSLDDASSNPEQALGVDSGDPEGSLEEWGMESHADFLRI
;
A
#
# COMPACT_ATOMS: atom_id res chain seq x y z
N MET A 1 18.06 -56.12 33.26
CA MET A 1 17.72 -57.47 33.77
C MET A 1 17.09 -58.20 32.61
N ASP A 2 17.76 -59.26 32.16
CA ASP A 2 17.41 -60.08 31.01
C ASP A 2 16.03 -60.75 31.12
N VAL A 3 15.46 -61.18 29.98
CA VAL A 3 15.08 -62.57 29.66
C VAL A 3 14.25 -62.63 28.35
N TYR A 4 14.78 -63.40 27.37
CA TYR A 4 14.18 -64.37 26.40
C TYR A 4 12.64 -64.45 26.21
N ALA A 5 12.04 -64.95 25.13
CA ALA A 5 12.39 -65.39 23.77
C ALA A 5 11.12 -65.96 23.09
N ASP A 6 11.18 -66.11 21.76
CA ASP A 6 10.58 -67.13 20.88
C ASP A 6 9.07 -67.48 20.89
N GLY A 7 8.52 -67.65 19.67
CA GLY A 7 7.26 -68.36 19.46
C GLY A 7 6.74 -68.36 18.02
N ASN A 8 7.04 -69.44 17.30
CA ASN A 8 6.75 -69.77 15.89
C ASN A 8 5.29 -70.21 15.56
N CYS A 9 5.05 -70.36 14.24
CA CYS A 9 4.13 -71.29 13.53
C CYS A 9 2.69 -70.81 13.21
N ALA A 10 2.35 -70.64 11.91
CA ALA A 10 1.73 -71.64 10.99
C ALA A 10 0.21 -71.82 11.27
N SER A 11 -0.75 -71.82 10.35
CA SER A 11 -0.86 -72.37 9.00
C SER A 11 -2.29 -72.15 8.46
N SER A 12 -2.50 -72.47 7.18
CA SER A 12 -3.74 -72.97 6.54
C SER A 12 -4.48 -72.06 5.54
N LEU A 13 -4.50 -72.58 4.29
CA LEU A 13 -5.40 -72.25 3.19
C LEU A 13 -6.83 -72.72 3.50
N THR A 14 -7.85 -72.07 2.90
CA THR A 14 -8.81 -72.74 2.00
C THR A 14 -9.66 -71.73 1.22
N SER A 15 -9.97 -72.15 -0.02
CA SER A 15 -10.70 -71.52 -1.12
C SER A 15 -12.19 -71.24 -0.90
N PHE A 16 -12.81 -70.33 -1.67
CA PHE A 16 -14.09 -70.60 -2.36
C PHE A 16 -14.44 -69.58 -3.49
N HIS A 17 -15.03 -70.11 -4.58
CA HIS A 17 -15.65 -69.52 -5.79
C HIS A 17 -16.66 -68.37 -5.52
N ALA A 18 -16.85 -67.30 -6.31
CA ALA A 18 -17.17 -67.04 -7.74
C ALA A 18 -18.68 -66.74 -8.03
N ASN A 19 -18.91 -65.77 -8.95
CA ASN A 19 -20.15 -65.30 -9.62
C ASN A 19 -20.97 -64.22 -8.87
N GLY A 20 -21.60 -63.19 -9.46
CA GLY A 20 -21.83 -62.67 -10.83
C GLY A 20 -22.69 -61.37 -10.67
N VAL A 21 -22.50 -60.31 -11.48
CA VAL A 21 -23.41 -59.85 -12.57
C VAL A 21 -24.87 -59.61 -12.07
N ASP A 22 -25.53 -58.44 -12.11
CA ASP A 22 -25.79 -57.51 -13.23
C ASP A 22 -26.46 -56.18 -12.75
N ALA A 23 -26.60 -55.23 -13.68
CA ALA A 23 -27.15 -53.87 -13.59
C ALA A 23 -28.69 -53.72 -13.46
N TYR A 24 -29.20 -52.52 -13.09
CA TYR A 24 -30.16 -51.66 -13.85
C TYR A 24 -30.87 -50.55 -13.02
N GLY A 25 -30.87 -49.31 -13.58
CA GLY A 25 -31.98 -48.32 -13.62
C GLY A 25 -32.30 -47.47 -12.38
N LEU A 26 -32.98 -46.30 -12.42
CA LEU A 26 -33.38 -45.29 -13.43
C LEU A 26 -34.29 -44.26 -12.65
N TYR A 27 -34.27 -42.94 -12.96
CA TYR A 27 -35.30 -41.88 -12.67
C TYR A 27 -35.55 -41.44 -11.18
N ASP A 28 -35.99 -40.22 -10.79
CA ASP A 28 -36.12 -38.85 -11.33
C ASP A 28 -36.59 -37.90 -10.18
N PHE A 29 -36.39 -36.58 -10.34
CA PHE A 29 -37.21 -35.42 -9.87
C PHE A 29 -37.39 -34.96 -8.38
N TRP A 30 -36.94 -33.71 -8.16
CA TRP A 30 -37.53 -32.50 -7.50
C TRP A 30 -37.75 -32.32 -5.97
N ASP A 31 -37.18 -31.18 -5.52
CA ASP A 31 -37.72 -30.10 -4.66
C ASP A 31 -37.54 -30.03 -3.12
N ASN A 32 -36.86 -28.93 -2.74
CA ASN A 32 -37.09 -27.98 -1.63
C ASN A 32 -37.19 -28.47 -0.16
N TYR A 33 -36.24 -28.04 0.69
CA TYR A 33 -36.45 -27.18 1.89
C TYR A 33 -35.18 -27.14 2.79
N ARG A 34 -34.68 -25.94 3.11
CA ARG A 34 -33.92 -25.64 4.37
C ARG A 34 -34.93 -25.66 5.55
N PRO A 35 -34.58 -25.89 6.85
CA PRO A 35 -33.49 -25.19 7.57
C PRO A 35 -32.84 -25.92 8.78
N GLY A 36 -31.82 -25.29 9.41
CA GLY A 36 -31.66 -25.31 10.87
C GLY A 36 -30.47 -26.06 11.50
N SER A 37 -29.45 -25.29 11.90
CA SER A 37 -28.77 -25.25 13.22
C SER A 37 -28.44 -26.53 14.05
N ILE A 38 -27.14 -26.60 14.41
CA ILE A 38 -26.52 -26.88 15.74
C ILE A 38 -26.74 -28.26 16.38
N TRP A 39 -25.64 -28.97 16.69
CA TRP A 39 -25.37 -29.57 18.02
C TRP A 39 -23.85 -29.65 18.30
N LEU A 40 -23.47 -29.08 19.45
CA LEU A 40 -22.23 -29.30 20.18
C LEU A 40 -22.33 -30.64 20.93
N HIS A 41 -21.22 -31.38 21.05
CA HIS A 41 -21.02 -32.26 22.19
C HIS A 41 -19.61 -32.09 22.76
N GLN A 42 -19.62 -31.63 24.02
CA GLN A 42 -18.54 -31.50 24.98
C GLN A 42 -18.37 -32.85 25.71
N TYR A 43 -17.12 -33.23 25.99
CA TYR A 43 -16.79 -34.06 27.14
C TYR A 43 -15.50 -33.54 27.77
N ASP A 44 -15.64 -33.08 29.02
CA ASP A 44 -14.59 -32.82 30.00
C ASP A 44 -13.95 -34.15 30.46
N THR A 45 -12.65 -34.18 30.79
CA THR A 45 -12.19 -34.10 32.20
C THR A 45 -10.68 -34.28 32.39
N GLN A 46 -10.14 -33.32 33.16
CA GLN A 46 -9.13 -33.39 34.24
C GLN A 46 -7.60 -33.45 33.99
N LEU A 47 -7.02 -32.30 34.33
CA LEU A 47 -5.71 -31.95 34.90
C LEU A 47 -4.84 -33.04 35.52
N THR A 48 -3.54 -32.92 35.25
CA THR A 48 -2.51 -32.85 36.30
C THR A 48 -1.31 -32.01 35.83
N THR A 49 -0.88 -31.10 36.69
CA THR A 49 0.26 -30.17 36.55
C THR A 49 1.59 -30.85 36.85
N CYS A 50 2.64 -30.54 36.09
CA CYS A 50 4.03 -30.44 36.57
C CYS A 50 4.79 -29.42 35.71
N ASP A 51 5.60 -28.64 36.40
CA ASP A 51 6.36 -27.47 35.94
C ASP A 51 7.69 -27.83 35.24
N GLU A 52 8.17 -26.84 34.49
CA GLU A 52 9.57 -26.50 34.17
C GLU A 52 10.46 -27.26 33.16
N THR A 53 11.12 -26.40 32.36
CA THR A 53 12.36 -26.53 31.55
C THR A 53 12.26 -27.00 30.09
N GLY A 54 12.86 -26.17 29.22
CA GLY A 54 12.73 -26.21 27.77
C GLY A 54 13.61 -27.23 27.04
N GLY A 55 13.47 -27.22 25.71
CA GLY A 55 14.36 -27.94 24.80
C GLY A 55 13.63 -28.50 23.58
N HIS A 56 13.94 -27.91 22.42
CA HIS A 56 14.04 -28.53 21.10
C HIS A 56 12.96 -29.54 20.65
N ALA A 57 12.18 -29.13 19.65
CA ALA A 57 11.40 -30.03 18.80
C ALA A 57 12.33 -30.90 17.94
N GLY A 58 12.69 -32.08 18.44
CA GLY A 58 13.02 -33.23 17.61
C GLY A 58 11.78 -34.11 17.50
N ILE A 59 11.29 -34.33 16.27
CA ILE A 59 10.22 -35.29 16.00
C ILE A 59 10.85 -36.48 15.27
N TYR A 60 10.89 -37.62 15.96
CA TYR A 60 10.92 -38.96 15.38
C TYR A 60 9.74 -39.75 15.96
N PHE A 61 9.45 -40.91 15.33
CA PHE A 61 8.42 -41.94 15.54
C PHE A 61 7.35 -41.92 14.42
N THR A 62 6.90 -43.02 13.81
CA THR A 62 7.17 -44.48 13.91
C THR A 62 6.45 -45.17 12.74
N CYS A 63 6.94 -46.35 12.33
CA CYS A 63 6.20 -47.28 11.46
C CYS A 63 4.83 -47.65 12.05
N ALA A 64 3.78 -47.47 11.26
CA ALA A 64 2.51 -48.19 11.41
C ALA A 64 2.36 -49.15 10.21
N SER A 65 2.38 -50.45 10.48
CA SER A 65 2.04 -51.48 9.50
C SER A 65 0.53 -51.52 9.30
N TYR A 66 0.06 -51.05 8.14
CA TYR A 66 -1.27 -51.38 7.63
C TYR A 66 -1.10 -52.40 6.51
N THR A 67 -1.63 -53.60 6.72
CA THR A 67 -1.94 -54.54 5.64
C THR A 67 -3.27 -54.15 5.01
N CYS A 68 -3.25 -53.76 3.73
CA CYS A 68 -4.42 -53.69 2.86
C CYS A 68 -4.10 -54.33 1.50
N PRO A 69 -5.12 -54.81 0.76
CA PRO A 69 -4.98 -55.89 -0.20
C PRO A 69 -4.56 -55.45 -1.61
N SER A 70 -3.88 -56.39 -2.27
CA SER A 70 -3.49 -56.48 -3.67
C SER A 70 -4.22 -55.56 -4.66
N GLY A 71 -3.43 -54.73 -5.35
CA GLY A 71 -3.82 -54.17 -6.64
C GLY A 71 -3.48 -52.70 -6.87
N TYR A 72 -2.24 -52.28 -6.64
CA TYR A 72 -1.75 -50.98 -7.13
C TYR A 72 -0.27 -51.09 -7.49
N THR A 73 0.08 -50.56 -8.66
CA THR A 73 1.46 -50.39 -9.13
C THR A 73 2.24 -49.55 -8.12
N GLN A 74 3.40 -50.07 -7.71
CA GLN A 74 4.31 -49.44 -6.78
C GLN A 74 4.87 -48.16 -7.43
N LYS A 75 4.33 -46.98 -7.09
CA LYS A 75 5.04 -45.72 -7.34
C LYS A 75 6.32 -45.74 -6.50
N ALA A 76 7.46 -45.82 -7.16
CA ALA A 76 8.76 -45.72 -6.52
C ALA A 76 8.82 -44.40 -5.73
N ASN A 77 9.09 -44.48 -4.44
CA ASN A 77 9.21 -43.31 -3.58
C ASN A 77 10.58 -42.65 -3.87
N PRO A 78 10.66 -41.43 -4.44
CA PRO A 78 11.94 -40.83 -4.86
C PRO A 78 12.90 -40.53 -3.69
N SER A 79 12.38 -40.49 -2.47
CA SER A 79 13.13 -40.19 -1.24
C SER A 79 14.16 -41.25 -0.85
N THR A 80 14.21 -42.41 -1.52
CA THR A 80 15.26 -43.43 -1.31
C THR A 80 16.45 -43.29 -2.25
N LEU A 81 16.45 -42.33 -3.19
CA LEU A 81 17.52 -42.19 -4.19
C LEU A 81 18.71 -41.32 -3.75
N TYR A 82 18.63 -40.60 -2.62
CA TYR A 82 19.61 -39.54 -2.28
C TYR A 82 20.13 -39.56 -0.83
N ALA A 83 20.16 -40.72 -0.19
CA ALA A 83 21.24 -40.92 0.77
C ALA A 83 22.52 -41.07 -0.06
N VAL A 84 23.32 -40.00 -0.19
CA VAL A 84 24.76 -40.19 -0.37
C VAL A 84 25.12 -41.19 0.71
N ASP A 85 25.51 -42.40 0.30
CA ASP A 85 25.66 -43.55 1.19
C ASP A 85 26.33 -43.07 2.48
N ASP A 86 25.73 -43.35 3.64
CA ASP A 86 26.33 -43.03 4.94
C ASP A 86 27.79 -43.55 4.99
N ALA A 87 28.15 -44.54 4.17
CA ALA A 87 29.53 -44.95 3.93
C ALA A 87 30.40 -43.89 3.23
N ALA A 88 29.93 -43.23 2.17
CA ALA A 88 30.65 -42.14 1.50
C ALA A 88 30.78 -40.92 2.42
N VAL A 89 29.72 -40.57 3.16
CA VAL A 89 29.78 -39.49 4.18
C VAL A 89 30.74 -39.86 5.30
N ARG A 90 30.74 -41.12 5.78
CA ARG A 90 31.70 -41.60 6.78
C ARG A 90 33.14 -41.56 6.26
N GLU A 91 33.38 -41.91 5.01
CA GLU A 91 34.73 -41.88 4.45
C GLU A 91 35.18 -40.43 4.19
N ILE A 92 34.27 -39.54 3.79
CA ILE A 92 34.51 -38.08 3.75
C ILE A 92 34.83 -37.54 5.14
N LEU A 93 34.08 -37.91 6.18
CA LEU A 93 34.32 -37.50 7.57
C LEU A 93 35.63 -38.08 8.12
N LYS A 94 36.01 -39.28 7.69
CA LYS A 94 37.28 -39.92 8.06
C LYS A 94 38.47 -39.25 7.37
N THR A 95 38.35 -38.90 6.09
CA THR A 95 39.34 -38.10 5.38
C THR A 95 39.39 -36.67 5.94
N TRP A 96 38.26 -36.12 6.40
CA TRP A 96 38.20 -34.82 7.05
C TRP A 96 38.84 -34.82 8.43
N THR A 97 38.63 -35.87 9.23
CA THR A 97 39.35 -36.02 10.51
C THR A 97 40.84 -36.22 10.29
N GLN A 98 41.26 -36.84 9.18
CA GLN A 98 42.66 -36.88 8.75
C GLN A 98 43.18 -35.51 8.28
N LEU A 99 42.37 -34.72 7.57
CA LEU A 99 42.69 -33.34 7.16
C LEU A 99 42.73 -32.36 8.33
N ASN A 100 41.86 -32.51 9.34
CA ASN A 100 41.91 -31.75 10.59
C ASN A 100 43.09 -32.16 11.46
N ALA A 101 43.54 -33.42 11.38
CA ALA A 101 44.76 -33.87 12.03
C ALA A 101 46.02 -33.33 11.35
N LEU A 102 45.95 -32.99 10.05
CA LEU A 102 46.93 -32.18 9.35
C LEU A 102 46.69 -30.71 9.71
N ASN A 103 47.19 -30.27 10.87
CA ASN A 103 47.10 -28.90 11.42
C ASN A 103 47.03 -27.80 10.32
N LEU A 104 45.82 -27.47 9.85
CA LEU A 104 45.57 -26.55 8.73
C LEU A 104 45.98 -25.10 9.06
N SER A 105 46.38 -24.83 10.30
CA SER A 105 46.91 -23.56 10.76
C SER A 105 48.36 -23.29 10.36
N ASP A 106 49.16 -24.31 10.01
CA ASP A 106 50.62 -24.17 9.82
C ASP A 106 51.11 -24.35 8.36
N SER A 107 50.20 -24.58 7.40
CA SER A 107 50.61 -24.68 6.00
C SER A 107 50.79 -23.29 5.37
N ASN A 108 52.05 -22.86 5.25
CA ASN A 108 52.54 -21.72 4.43
C ASN A 108 52.29 -21.90 2.90
N ALA A 109 51.20 -22.53 2.50
CA ALA A 109 50.87 -22.77 1.09
C ALA A 109 50.31 -21.49 0.46
N SER A 110 51.12 -20.86 -0.41
CA SER A 110 50.85 -19.64 -1.16
C SER A 110 49.79 -19.79 -2.28
N ASN A 111 48.75 -20.59 -2.07
CA ASN A 111 47.70 -20.78 -3.07
C ASN A 111 46.60 -19.73 -2.86
N GLU A 112 46.62 -18.70 -3.71
CA GLU A 112 45.59 -17.64 -3.78
C GLU A 112 44.19 -18.15 -4.20
N SER A 113 44.03 -19.47 -4.40
CA SER A 113 42.81 -20.09 -4.93
C SER A 113 41.71 -20.34 -3.90
N GLY A 114 41.93 -20.10 -2.60
CA GLY A 114 40.96 -20.38 -1.54
C GLY A 114 40.63 -21.87 -1.32
N LEU A 115 41.32 -22.77 -2.00
CA LEU A 115 41.17 -24.22 -1.95
C LEU A 115 42.02 -24.83 -0.83
N LEU A 116 41.39 -25.33 0.23
CA LEU A 116 42.10 -25.95 1.36
C LEU A 116 42.46 -27.41 1.09
N ALA A 117 41.53 -28.16 0.51
CA ALA A 117 41.69 -29.59 0.20
C ALA A 117 40.71 -30.03 -0.88
N GLU A 118 41.08 -31.06 -1.61
CA GLU A 118 40.26 -31.68 -2.66
C GLU A 118 40.37 -33.21 -2.57
N PHE A 119 39.24 -33.90 -2.71
CA PHE A 119 39.16 -35.35 -2.73
C PHE A 119 38.11 -35.80 -3.75
N SER A 120 38.32 -36.96 -4.39
CA SER A 120 37.36 -37.52 -5.35
C SER A 120 37.10 -39.00 -5.06
N LEU A 121 35.83 -39.40 -5.12
CA LEU A 121 35.35 -40.75 -4.86
C LEU A 121 34.37 -41.17 -5.96
N SER A 122 34.63 -42.31 -6.61
CA SER A 122 33.67 -42.89 -7.55
C SER A 122 32.56 -43.63 -6.80
N THR A 123 31.31 -43.27 -7.06
CA THR A 123 30.11 -43.92 -6.51
C THR A 123 29.23 -44.42 -7.65
N GLU A 124 28.19 -45.21 -7.34
CA GLU A 124 27.21 -45.67 -8.33
C GLU A 124 26.43 -44.50 -8.98
N VAL A 125 26.29 -43.39 -8.25
CA VAL A 125 25.59 -42.18 -8.74
C VAL A 125 26.49 -41.35 -9.67
N GLY A 126 27.81 -41.42 -9.48
CA GLY A 126 28.79 -40.63 -10.21
C GLY A 126 30.10 -40.44 -9.44
N THR A 127 31.03 -39.72 -10.05
CA THR A 127 32.25 -39.28 -9.34
C THR A 127 31.88 -38.11 -8.45
N VAL A 128 32.01 -38.29 -7.14
CA VAL A 128 31.79 -37.27 -6.12
C VAL A 128 33.12 -36.59 -5.85
N LYS A 129 33.19 -35.29 -6.12
CA LYS A 129 34.32 -34.43 -5.76
C LYS A 129 33.95 -33.61 -4.54
N VAL A 130 34.75 -33.70 -3.49
CA VAL A 130 34.56 -32.92 -2.26
C VAL A 130 35.70 -31.94 -2.13
N VAL A 131 35.35 -30.68 -1.97
CA VAL A 131 36.28 -29.57 -1.89
C VAL A 131 36.05 -28.78 -0.60
N ALA A 132 37.13 -28.53 0.14
CA ALA A 132 37.12 -27.63 1.29
C ALA A 132 37.52 -26.22 0.85
N LEU A 133 36.62 -25.26 1.06
CA LEU A 133 36.76 -23.87 0.67
C LEU A 133 36.94 -22.98 1.90
N SER A 134 37.88 -22.04 1.83
CA SER A 134 38.05 -21.00 2.85
C SER A 134 37.49 -19.67 2.37
N PRO A 135 36.50 -19.07 3.08
CA PRO A 135 35.96 -17.76 2.70
C PRO A 135 37.00 -16.64 2.80
N THR A 136 38.02 -16.77 3.65
CA THR A 136 39.03 -15.73 3.88
C THR A 136 40.19 -15.73 2.88
N MET A 137 40.33 -16.80 2.09
CA MET A 137 41.46 -16.98 1.16
C MET A 137 41.04 -16.92 -0.32
N ALA A 138 39.74 -16.85 -0.63
CA ALA A 138 39.25 -16.75 -1.99
C ALA A 138 39.33 -15.29 -2.48
N ALA A 139 40.12 -15.03 -3.53
CA ALA A 139 40.37 -13.67 -4.00
C ALA A 139 39.14 -12.99 -4.66
N ASP A 140 38.28 -13.75 -5.36
CA ASP A 140 37.04 -13.25 -5.97
C ASP A 140 35.99 -14.38 -6.14
N SER A 141 36.37 -15.48 -6.80
CA SER A 141 35.55 -16.69 -6.95
C SER A 141 36.44 -17.93 -7.06
N VAL A 142 35.91 -19.10 -6.66
CA VAL A 142 36.59 -20.39 -6.79
C VAL A 142 35.81 -21.26 -7.77
N ALA A 143 36.41 -21.51 -8.94
CA ALA A 143 35.84 -22.40 -9.95
C ALA A 143 36.31 -23.84 -9.72
N ILE A 144 35.37 -24.75 -9.49
CA ILE A 144 35.62 -26.17 -9.22
C ILE A 144 34.98 -27.01 -10.31
N SER A 145 35.78 -27.80 -11.03
CA SER A 145 35.29 -28.79 -12.00
C SER A 145 34.60 -29.96 -11.28
N ALA A 146 33.44 -30.40 -11.78
CA ALA A 146 32.57 -31.38 -11.13
C ALA A 146 33.04 -32.84 -11.20
N ALA A 147 34.09 -33.15 -11.95
CA ALA A 147 34.56 -34.52 -12.20
C ALA A 147 36.01 -34.55 -12.73
N ASP A 148 36.39 -35.70 -13.30
CA ASP A 148 37.62 -36.00 -14.04
C ASP A 148 38.03 -34.86 -15.00
N GLU A 149 39.32 -34.75 -15.33
CA GLU A 149 39.91 -33.62 -16.08
C GLU A 149 39.23 -33.33 -17.45
N ASN A 150 38.40 -34.27 -17.93
CA ASN A 150 37.67 -34.19 -19.18
C ASN A 150 36.24 -33.63 -19.07
N SER A 151 35.72 -33.38 -17.88
CA SER A 151 34.37 -32.83 -17.70
C SER A 151 34.37 -31.30 -17.79
N SER A 152 33.51 -30.76 -18.64
CA SER A 152 33.23 -29.32 -18.80
C SER A 152 32.33 -28.74 -17.71
N ALA A 153 31.62 -29.59 -16.95
CA ALA A 153 30.76 -29.13 -15.87
C ALA A 153 31.59 -28.56 -14.71
N SER A 154 31.29 -27.33 -14.28
CA SER A 154 31.97 -26.67 -13.17
C SER A 154 31.03 -25.81 -12.34
N VAL A 155 31.30 -25.71 -11.04
CA VAL A 155 30.62 -24.81 -10.11
C VAL A 155 31.58 -23.69 -9.74
N GLU A 156 31.17 -22.46 -9.98
CA GLU A 156 31.91 -21.27 -9.55
C GLU A 156 31.21 -20.68 -8.31
N VAL A 157 31.93 -20.73 -7.19
CA VAL A 157 31.44 -20.24 -5.90
C VAL A 157 32.09 -18.88 -5.61
N PRO A 158 31.31 -17.78 -5.58
CA PRO A 158 31.82 -16.47 -5.21
C PRO A 158 32.33 -16.43 -3.77
N ALA A 159 33.39 -15.67 -3.49
CA ALA A 159 33.91 -15.49 -2.13
C ALA A 159 32.87 -14.84 -1.20
N ASP A 160 32.12 -13.87 -1.71
CA ASP A 160 31.03 -13.20 -0.98
C ASP A 160 29.94 -14.18 -0.54
N LEU A 161 29.63 -15.17 -1.37
CA LEU A 161 28.65 -16.21 -1.05
C LEU A 161 29.16 -17.10 0.09
N LEU A 162 30.45 -17.48 0.06
CA LEU A 162 31.06 -18.25 1.14
C LEU A 162 31.04 -17.46 2.45
N ALA A 163 31.34 -16.16 2.41
CA ALA A 163 31.29 -15.28 3.58
C ALA A 163 29.86 -15.13 4.13
N GLU A 164 28.84 -15.06 3.25
CA GLU A 164 27.43 -14.95 3.62
C GLU A 164 26.90 -16.21 4.33
N ILE A 165 27.30 -17.41 3.88
CA ILE A 165 26.71 -18.68 4.36
C ILE A 165 27.44 -19.32 5.54
N SER A 166 28.72 -19.00 5.77
CA SER A 166 29.57 -19.77 6.69
C SER A 166 30.05 -19.01 7.92
N ASP A 167 29.66 -17.74 8.09
CA ASP A 167 30.17 -16.86 9.16
C ASP A 167 31.71 -16.86 9.24
N GLY A 168 32.38 -17.03 8.10
CA GLY A 168 33.85 -17.08 8.00
C GLY A 168 34.47 -18.46 8.27
N SER A 169 33.67 -19.50 8.53
CA SER A 169 34.16 -20.88 8.70
C SER A 169 34.38 -21.58 7.34
N PRO A 170 35.27 -22.60 7.27
CA PRO A 170 35.44 -23.38 6.04
C PRO A 170 34.15 -24.08 5.62
N VAL A 171 33.91 -24.16 4.31
CA VAL A 171 32.73 -24.81 3.72
C VAL A 171 33.17 -26.03 2.91
N LEU A 172 32.47 -27.14 3.10
CA LEU A 172 32.62 -28.33 2.29
C LEU A 172 31.62 -28.29 1.14
N LEU A 173 32.12 -28.18 -0.08
CA LEU A 173 31.33 -28.32 -1.30
C LEU A 173 31.51 -29.74 -1.83
N SER A 174 30.44 -30.53 -1.85
CA SER A 174 30.39 -31.77 -2.62
C SER A 174 29.71 -31.52 -3.96
N ILE A 175 30.32 -32.01 -5.03
CA ILE A 175 29.82 -31.93 -6.40
C ILE A 175 29.84 -33.34 -6.98
N THR A 176 28.73 -33.76 -7.59
CA THR A 176 28.60 -35.06 -8.23
C THR A 176 27.99 -34.86 -9.61
N LEU A 177 28.73 -35.25 -10.65
CA LEU A 177 28.17 -35.35 -11.98
C LEU A 177 27.47 -36.70 -12.15
N ALA A 178 26.17 -36.69 -12.40
CA ALA A 178 25.37 -37.91 -12.48
C ALA A 178 25.80 -38.80 -13.67
N THR A 179 25.81 -40.12 -13.45
CA THR A 179 25.97 -41.11 -14.52
C THR A 179 24.79 -41.08 -15.49
N GLU A 180 24.95 -41.66 -16.68
CA GLU A 180 23.89 -41.73 -17.68
C GLU A 180 22.65 -42.49 -17.18
N ASP A 181 22.87 -43.52 -16.36
CA ASP A 181 21.79 -44.30 -15.72
C ASP A 181 20.96 -43.46 -14.75
N VAL A 182 21.59 -42.55 -14.01
CA VAL A 182 20.89 -41.62 -13.11
C VAL A 182 20.21 -40.53 -13.92
N ALA A 183 20.86 -39.97 -14.94
CA ALA A 183 20.28 -38.98 -15.84
C ALA A 183 19.01 -39.49 -16.52
N ALA A 184 18.99 -40.76 -16.94
CA ALA A 184 17.84 -41.40 -17.56
C ALA A 184 16.61 -41.50 -16.63
N LYS A 185 16.81 -41.52 -15.30
CA LYS A 185 15.70 -41.49 -14.34
C LYS A 185 15.00 -40.14 -14.31
N PHE A 186 15.73 -39.07 -14.62
CA PHE A 186 15.22 -37.71 -14.61
C PHE A 186 14.61 -37.26 -15.94
N SER A 187 15.01 -37.85 -17.07
CA SER A 187 14.47 -37.51 -18.39
C SER A 187 13.01 -37.94 -18.60
N ASN A 188 12.50 -38.86 -17.78
CA ASN A 188 11.13 -39.34 -17.86
C ASN A 188 10.18 -38.63 -16.89
N LEU A 189 10.66 -37.60 -16.18
CA LEU A 189 9.89 -36.85 -15.20
C LEU A 189 9.22 -35.62 -15.85
N PRO A 190 8.07 -35.18 -15.32
CA PRO A 190 7.30 -34.09 -15.89
C PRO A 190 8.08 -32.76 -15.95
N GLY A 191 7.79 -32.01 -17.01
CA GLY A 191 8.27 -30.65 -17.35
C GLY A 191 8.35 -29.67 -16.18
N PRO A 192 9.27 -28.68 -16.19
CA PRO A 192 9.05 -27.42 -15.51
C PRO A 192 7.90 -26.69 -16.23
N GLY A 193 6.67 -27.05 -15.89
CA GLY A 193 5.46 -26.49 -16.46
C GLY A 193 4.26 -27.40 -16.22
N ASP A 194 3.28 -26.88 -15.47
CA ASP A 194 2.01 -27.55 -15.14
C ASP A 194 1.05 -27.62 -16.34
N ALA A 195 1.58 -27.79 -17.56
CA ALA A 195 0.74 -28.02 -18.73
C ALA A 195 0.24 -29.47 -18.67
N GLU A 196 -0.85 -29.69 -17.93
CA GLU A 196 -1.72 -30.85 -18.10
C GLU A 196 -2.06 -30.98 -19.59
N GLY A 197 -1.34 -31.85 -20.31
CA GLY A 197 -1.48 -32.04 -21.76
C GLY A 197 -0.15 -32.04 -22.54
N ALA A 198 0.94 -31.57 -21.95
CA ALA A 198 2.28 -31.74 -22.52
C ALA A 198 2.96 -32.97 -21.90
N ASP A 199 2.43 -34.16 -22.18
CA ASP A 199 3.05 -35.46 -21.83
C ASP A 199 4.37 -35.72 -22.57
N ALA A 200 4.95 -34.69 -23.21
CA ALA A 200 6.24 -34.81 -23.85
C ALA A 200 7.32 -34.91 -22.75
N PRO A 201 8.03 -36.04 -22.64
CA PRO A 201 9.10 -36.21 -21.66
C PRO A 201 10.17 -35.13 -21.88
N ILE A 202 10.68 -34.56 -20.79
CA ILE A 202 11.76 -33.57 -20.87
C ILE A 202 13.00 -34.26 -21.41
N LYS A 203 13.53 -33.76 -22.52
CA LYS A 203 14.86 -34.13 -22.96
C LYS A 203 15.89 -33.29 -22.20
N LEU A 204 16.65 -33.92 -21.31
CA LEU A 204 17.76 -33.27 -20.63
C LEU A 204 18.82 -32.86 -21.65
N ALA A 205 19.15 -31.56 -21.69
CA ALA A 205 20.18 -31.03 -22.58
C ALA A 205 21.60 -31.32 -22.07
N SER A 206 21.77 -31.56 -20.77
CA SER A 206 23.04 -31.82 -20.09
C SER A 206 22.89 -32.95 -19.04
N LYS A 207 24.02 -33.49 -18.57
CA LYS A 207 24.02 -34.44 -17.44
C LYS A 207 23.67 -33.68 -16.14
N PRO A 208 22.77 -34.21 -15.28
CA PRO A 208 22.45 -33.56 -14.01
C PRO A 208 23.69 -33.37 -13.13
N LEU A 209 23.80 -32.18 -12.57
CA LEU A 209 24.83 -31.82 -11.61
C LEU A 209 24.20 -31.72 -10.22
N ILE A 210 24.68 -32.54 -9.30
CA ILE A 210 24.21 -32.54 -7.90
C ILE A 210 25.30 -31.86 -7.08
N PHE A 211 24.94 -30.86 -6.27
CA PHE A 211 25.89 -30.25 -5.35
C PHE A 211 25.27 -30.02 -3.97
N SER A 212 26.11 -30.01 -2.94
CA SER A 212 25.70 -29.75 -1.56
C SER A 212 26.79 -28.95 -0.84
N LEU A 213 26.39 -27.88 -0.15
CA LEU A 213 27.25 -27.10 0.73
C LEU A 213 27.01 -27.54 2.17
N ARG A 214 28.09 -27.87 2.88
CA ARG A 214 28.06 -28.32 4.27
C ARG A 214 29.05 -27.54 5.12
N GLY A 215 28.70 -27.30 6.37
CA GLY A 215 29.60 -26.72 7.34
C GLY A 215 30.69 -27.70 7.74
N VAL A 216 31.69 -27.23 8.48
CA VAL A 216 32.74 -28.08 9.08
C VAL A 216 32.20 -29.17 10.02
N ASP A 217 30.98 -28.99 10.53
CA ASP A 217 30.25 -29.95 11.37
C ASP A 217 29.53 -31.04 10.56
N GLY A 218 29.62 -30.99 9.22
CA GLY A 218 28.97 -31.91 8.31
C GLY A 218 27.48 -31.64 8.08
N LYS A 219 26.89 -30.65 8.74
CA LYS A 219 25.49 -30.27 8.52
C LYS A 219 25.35 -29.54 7.19
N ALA A 220 24.25 -29.79 6.49
CA ALA A 220 23.90 -29.03 5.30
C ALA A 220 23.72 -27.56 5.70
N LEU A 221 24.42 -26.67 4.99
CA LEU A 221 24.19 -25.24 5.13
C LEU A 221 22.88 -24.93 4.42
N GLU A 222 21.89 -24.44 5.17
CA GLU A 222 20.67 -23.94 4.58
C GLU A 222 21.00 -22.65 3.83
N ILE A 223 21.09 -22.76 2.51
CA ILE A 223 21.12 -21.58 1.65
C ILE A 223 19.79 -20.88 1.84
N GLY A 224 19.79 -19.78 2.60
CA GLY A 224 18.61 -18.96 2.79
C GLY A 224 17.99 -18.63 1.43
N ARG A 225 16.66 -18.48 1.36
CA ARG A 225 15.91 -18.24 0.11
C ARG A 225 16.36 -17.00 -0.69
N LYS A 226 17.35 -16.24 -0.23
CA LYS A 226 17.87 -15.03 -0.85
C LYS A 226 19.39 -15.03 -0.77
N LEU A 227 20.04 -15.33 -1.89
CA LEU A 227 21.47 -15.09 -2.06
C LEU A 227 21.66 -13.70 -2.65
N GLN A 228 22.56 -12.91 -2.06
CA GLN A 228 22.93 -11.62 -2.65
C GLN A 228 23.83 -11.80 -3.86
N THR A 229 24.74 -12.77 -3.77
CA THR A 229 25.67 -13.12 -4.85
C THR A 229 25.29 -14.49 -5.42
N PRO A 230 24.96 -14.59 -6.72
CA PRO A 230 24.48 -15.83 -7.30
C PRO A 230 25.59 -16.88 -7.38
N LEU A 231 25.24 -18.13 -7.06
CA LEU A 231 26.06 -19.29 -7.43
C LEU A 231 26.02 -19.48 -8.94
N VAL A 232 27.18 -19.69 -9.58
CA VAL A 232 27.31 -19.83 -11.04
C VAL A 232 27.60 -21.28 -11.39
N LEU A 233 26.63 -21.96 -12.00
CA LEU A 233 26.80 -23.32 -12.52
C LEU A 233 27.07 -23.27 -14.01
N ARG A 234 28.15 -23.92 -14.48
CA ARG A 234 28.45 -24.09 -15.91
C ARG A 234 28.22 -25.54 -16.28
N LEU A 235 27.31 -25.77 -17.21
CA LEU A 235 26.98 -27.09 -17.74
C LEU A 235 27.09 -27.07 -19.25
N GLU A 236 27.65 -28.13 -19.82
CA GLU A 236 27.66 -28.34 -21.26
C GLU A 236 26.28 -28.84 -21.72
N ALA A 237 25.58 -27.99 -22.46
CA ALA A 237 24.30 -28.31 -23.06
C ALA A 237 24.45 -28.72 -24.52
N THR A 238 23.75 -29.79 -24.90
CA THR A 238 23.63 -30.25 -26.30
C THR A 238 22.75 -29.34 -27.16
N ASP A 239 21.95 -28.48 -26.53
CA ASP A 239 21.03 -27.54 -27.20
C ASP A 239 21.28 -26.11 -26.70
N ALA A 240 21.40 -25.16 -27.63
CA ALA A 240 21.55 -23.74 -27.34
C ALA A 240 20.27 -23.10 -26.78
N ALA A 241 19.11 -23.72 -26.99
CA ALA A 241 17.83 -23.28 -26.44
C ALA A 241 17.56 -23.84 -25.02
N ALA A 242 18.51 -24.56 -24.43
CA ALA A 242 18.34 -25.15 -23.11
C ALA A 242 18.05 -24.07 -22.04
N VAL A 243 16.99 -24.29 -21.27
CA VAL A 243 16.67 -23.51 -20.07
C VAL A 243 17.19 -24.29 -18.88
N GLY A 244 18.00 -23.66 -18.04
CA GLY A 244 18.42 -24.36 -16.84
C GLY A 244 17.33 -24.38 -15.77
N ALA A 245 17.30 -25.47 -15.03
CA ALA A 245 16.31 -25.78 -14.02
C ALA A 245 16.97 -26.59 -12.90
N TYR A 246 16.37 -26.60 -11.72
CA TYR A 246 16.74 -27.48 -10.61
C TYR A 246 15.61 -28.45 -10.31
N TRP A 247 15.93 -29.58 -9.68
CA TRP A 247 14.93 -30.54 -9.23
C TRP A 247 14.41 -30.12 -7.86
N ASP A 248 13.13 -29.79 -7.77
CA ASP A 248 12.44 -29.51 -6.51
C ASP A 248 11.95 -30.83 -5.91
N GLU A 249 12.59 -31.26 -4.82
CA GLU A 249 12.25 -32.52 -4.14
C GLU A 249 10.87 -32.48 -3.49
N GLU A 250 10.44 -31.33 -2.96
CA GLU A 250 9.16 -31.19 -2.26
C GLU A 250 8.00 -31.26 -3.27
N ALA A 251 8.18 -30.61 -4.43
CA ALA A 251 7.20 -30.63 -5.51
C ALA A 251 7.37 -31.82 -6.47
N ALA A 252 8.45 -32.60 -6.34
CA ALA A 252 8.84 -33.69 -7.23
C ALA A 252 8.78 -33.31 -8.73
N ARG A 253 9.28 -32.11 -9.07
CA ARG A 253 9.28 -31.57 -10.44
C ARG A 253 10.50 -30.71 -10.71
N TRP A 254 10.80 -30.48 -11.99
CA TRP A 254 11.79 -29.48 -12.37
C TRP A 254 11.23 -28.07 -12.14
N SER A 255 12.05 -27.16 -11.61
CA SER A 255 11.71 -25.76 -11.36
C SER A 255 12.76 -24.85 -11.98
N THR A 256 12.31 -23.75 -12.58
CA THR A 256 13.16 -22.66 -13.07
C THR A 256 13.12 -21.46 -12.13
N GLU A 257 12.47 -21.59 -10.96
CA GLU A 257 12.30 -20.48 -10.03
C GLU A 257 13.65 -20.03 -9.47
N GLY A 258 13.94 -18.73 -9.60
CA GLY A 258 15.23 -18.19 -9.19
C GLY A 258 16.37 -18.75 -10.01
N VAL A 259 16.19 -19.19 -11.25
CA VAL A 259 17.27 -19.64 -12.14
C VAL A 259 17.29 -18.78 -13.39
N ARG A 260 18.39 -18.07 -13.64
CA ARG A 260 18.58 -17.29 -14.88
C ARG A 260 19.73 -17.85 -15.71
N ASN A 261 19.51 -18.00 -17.01
CA ASN A 261 20.56 -18.29 -17.99
C ASN A 261 21.38 -17.02 -18.25
N LEU A 262 22.68 -16.98 -17.94
CA LEU A 262 23.55 -15.89 -18.39
C LEU A 262 24.06 -16.20 -19.79
N ALA A 263 24.01 -15.19 -20.67
CA ALA A 263 24.62 -15.28 -21.99
C ALA A 263 26.14 -15.40 -21.82
N ALA A 264 26.72 -16.52 -22.26
CA ALA A 264 28.16 -16.73 -22.21
C ALA A 264 28.88 -15.57 -22.94
N PRO A 265 29.77 -14.82 -22.25
CA PRO A 265 30.52 -13.74 -22.88
C PRO A 265 31.52 -14.34 -23.88
N GLU A 266 31.26 -14.10 -25.17
CA GLU A 266 32.10 -14.40 -26.34
C GLU A 266 32.47 -15.88 -26.61
N ARG A 267 31.82 -16.43 -27.65
CA ARG A 267 32.16 -17.69 -28.32
C ARG A 267 33.65 -17.76 -28.71
N ARG A 268 34.44 -18.56 -27.98
CA ARG A 268 35.54 -19.30 -28.62
C ARG A 268 34.96 -20.59 -29.23
N LEU A 269 35.31 -20.84 -30.49
CA LEU A 269 34.84 -21.88 -31.41
C LEU A 269 34.99 -23.34 -30.89
N ARG A 270 34.24 -23.73 -29.86
CA ARG A 270 33.87 -25.13 -29.58
C ARG A 270 32.36 -25.21 -29.44
N GLU A 271 31.76 -26.27 -29.98
CA GLU A 271 30.31 -26.48 -30.14
C GLU A 271 29.55 -26.74 -28.81
N THR A 272 30.07 -26.24 -27.70
CA THR A 272 29.52 -26.46 -26.36
C THR A 272 28.94 -25.15 -25.84
N VAL A 273 27.63 -25.13 -25.58
CA VAL A 273 26.93 -23.96 -25.02
C VAL A 273 27.05 -24.03 -23.50
N ASP A 274 27.82 -23.09 -22.94
CA ASP A 274 27.91 -22.91 -21.49
C ASP A 274 26.63 -22.20 -21.01
N THR A 275 25.71 -22.95 -20.43
CA THR A 275 24.56 -22.33 -19.73
C THR A 275 24.99 -21.97 -18.33
N ILE A 276 25.06 -20.67 -18.04
CA ILE A 276 25.36 -20.18 -16.70
C ILE A 276 24.05 -20.01 -15.94
N LEU A 277 23.90 -20.66 -14.79
CA LEU A 277 22.75 -20.49 -13.91
C LEU A 277 23.08 -19.50 -12.80
N ALA A 278 22.25 -18.49 -12.59
CA ALA A 278 22.38 -17.59 -11.45
C ALA A 278 21.06 -17.48 -10.67
N PHE A 279 21.18 -17.52 -9.34
CA PHE A 279 20.03 -17.44 -8.44
C PHE A 279 19.82 -16.01 -7.93
N GLU A 280 18.72 -15.37 -8.32
CA GLU A 280 18.37 -14.00 -7.93
C GLU A 280 16.89 -13.93 -7.55
N THR A 281 16.58 -13.41 -6.37
CA THR A 281 15.21 -13.34 -5.84
C THR A 281 14.75 -11.89 -5.67
N ASP A 282 14.45 -11.24 -6.79
CA ASP A 282 13.82 -9.91 -6.77
C ASP A 282 12.35 -10.01 -6.35
N GLN A 283 11.97 -9.40 -5.22
CA GLN A 283 10.57 -9.43 -4.73
C GLN A 283 9.62 -8.55 -5.54
N LEU A 284 10.13 -7.60 -6.34
CA LEU A 284 9.30 -6.74 -7.19
C LEU A 284 9.14 -7.30 -8.61
N ALA A 285 10.11 -8.08 -9.10
CA ALA A 285 10.04 -8.72 -10.41
C ALA A 285 8.78 -9.57 -10.63
N PRO A 286 8.34 -10.47 -9.71
CA PRO A 286 7.12 -11.26 -9.92
C PRO A 286 5.86 -10.39 -9.91
N MET A 287 5.86 -9.26 -9.18
CA MET A 287 4.75 -8.31 -9.22
C MET A 287 4.65 -7.61 -10.58
N PHE A 288 5.77 -7.10 -11.10
CA PHE A 288 5.80 -6.46 -12.43
C PHE A 288 5.58 -7.47 -13.56
N ALA A 289 6.13 -8.68 -13.45
CA ALA A 289 5.88 -9.77 -14.39
C ALA A 289 4.39 -10.15 -14.40
N GLY A 290 3.76 -10.26 -13.23
CA GLY A 290 2.31 -10.52 -13.13
C GLY A 290 1.46 -9.41 -13.76
N ILE A 291 1.84 -8.14 -13.59
CA ILE A 291 1.16 -7.00 -14.23
C ILE A 291 1.35 -7.03 -15.75
N LEU A 292 2.59 -7.21 -16.22
CA LEU A 292 2.89 -7.26 -17.66
C LEU A 292 2.23 -8.47 -18.31
N GLN A 293 2.19 -9.63 -17.64
CA GLN A 293 1.49 -10.82 -18.09
C GLN A 293 -0.03 -10.60 -18.10
N ALA A 294 -0.59 -9.96 -17.08
CA ALA A 294 -2.01 -9.63 -17.05
C ALA A 294 -2.38 -8.60 -18.14
N LEU A 295 -1.48 -7.67 -18.47
CA LEU A 295 -1.63 -6.72 -19.57
C LEU A 295 -1.47 -7.41 -20.94
N SER A 296 -0.54 -8.36 -21.09
CA SER A 296 -0.36 -9.12 -22.33
C SER A 296 -1.50 -10.09 -22.57
N CYS A 297 -2.06 -10.68 -21.51
CA CYS A 297 -3.27 -11.51 -21.56
C CYS A 297 -4.56 -10.67 -21.45
N SER A 298 -4.47 -9.33 -21.46
CA SER A 298 -5.67 -8.48 -21.38
C SER A 298 -6.47 -8.53 -22.67
N THR A 299 -7.78 -8.34 -22.55
CA THR A 299 -8.69 -8.32 -23.70
C THR A 299 -8.39 -7.17 -24.67
N PHE A 300 -7.59 -6.17 -24.28
CA PHE A 300 -7.25 -5.01 -25.11
C PHE A 300 -6.68 -5.40 -26.47
N ALA A 301 -5.73 -6.34 -26.53
CA ALA A 301 -5.08 -6.75 -27.77
C ALA A 301 -6.08 -7.37 -28.76
N GLN A 302 -7.04 -8.14 -28.25
CA GLN A 302 -8.08 -8.79 -29.06
C GLN A 302 -9.15 -7.79 -29.50
N ILE A 303 -9.58 -6.92 -28.59
CA ILE A 303 -10.66 -5.96 -28.80
C ILE A 303 -10.23 -4.85 -29.78
N ALA A 304 -8.94 -4.46 -29.78
CA ALA A 304 -8.39 -3.45 -30.68
C ALA A 304 -8.17 -3.93 -32.12
N THR A 305 -8.45 -5.20 -32.43
CA THR A 305 -8.35 -5.74 -33.79
C THR A 305 -9.44 -5.17 -34.71
N GLU A 306 -9.23 -5.28 -36.02
CA GLU A 306 -10.22 -4.87 -37.03
C GLU A 306 -11.57 -5.59 -36.85
N THR A 307 -11.54 -6.87 -36.46
CA THR A 307 -12.76 -7.64 -36.20
C THR A 307 -13.51 -7.09 -34.98
N GLY A 308 -12.79 -6.66 -33.94
CA GLY A 308 -13.37 -6.02 -32.76
C GLY A 308 -14.05 -4.69 -33.06
N LEU A 309 -13.41 -3.85 -33.90
CA LEU A 309 -14.00 -2.60 -34.38
C LEU A 309 -15.21 -2.83 -35.29
N ARG A 310 -15.18 -3.86 -36.15
CA ARG A 310 -16.34 -4.24 -37.00
C ARG A 310 -17.54 -4.71 -36.16
N ARG A 311 -17.32 -5.37 -35.02
CA ARG A 311 -18.41 -5.76 -34.09
C ARG A 311 -19.09 -4.55 -33.46
N MET A 312 -18.34 -3.47 -33.17
CA MET A 312 -18.90 -2.22 -32.66
C MET A 312 -19.91 -1.57 -33.63
N ALA A 313 -19.78 -1.79 -34.95
CA ALA A 313 -20.71 -1.27 -35.94
C ALA A 313 -22.08 -1.98 -35.96
N ARG A 314 -22.21 -3.16 -35.34
CA ARG A 314 -23.49 -3.86 -35.22
C ARG A 314 -24.35 -3.20 -34.15
N THR A 315 -25.66 -3.13 -34.31
CA THR A 315 -26.54 -2.43 -33.34
C THR A 315 -27.03 -3.32 -32.19
N GLU A 316 -26.83 -4.64 -32.25
CA GLU A 316 -27.36 -5.60 -31.27
C GLU A 316 -26.82 -5.39 -29.85
N TRP A 317 -25.59 -4.91 -29.71
CA TRP A 317 -25.01 -4.66 -28.39
C TRP A 317 -25.58 -3.40 -27.71
N LEU A 318 -26.18 -2.47 -28.47
CA LEU A 318 -26.77 -1.24 -27.94
C LEU A 318 -27.99 -1.51 -27.05
N THR A 319 -28.73 -2.58 -27.32
CA THR A 319 -29.94 -2.95 -26.55
C THR A 319 -29.64 -3.80 -25.32
N ARG A 320 -28.37 -4.16 -25.07
CA ARG A 320 -27.97 -4.94 -23.89
C ARG A 320 -28.07 -4.09 -22.63
N ALA A 321 -28.46 -4.72 -21.52
CA ALA A 321 -28.66 -4.03 -20.23
C ALA A 321 -27.43 -3.25 -19.76
N ALA A 322 -26.23 -3.85 -19.84
CA ALA A 322 -24.98 -3.20 -19.47
C ALA A 322 -24.71 -1.93 -20.29
N THR A 323 -24.98 -1.96 -21.60
CA THR A 323 -24.84 -0.81 -22.49
C THR A 323 -25.82 0.32 -22.14
N ILE A 324 -27.08 -0.03 -21.84
CA ILE A 324 -28.09 0.93 -21.41
C ILE A 324 -27.63 1.62 -20.10
N VAL A 325 -27.08 0.86 -19.14
CA VAL A 325 -26.54 1.42 -17.90
C VAL A 325 -25.39 2.39 -18.17
N VAL A 326 -24.48 2.07 -19.10
CA VAL A 326 -23.39 3.00 -19.50
C VAL A 326 -23.96 4.29 -20.08
N PHE A 327 -24.95 4.22 -20.97
CA PHE A 327 -25.59 5.43 -21.52
C PHE A 327 -26.32 6.25 -20.45
N CYS A 328 -27.03 5.59 -19.53
CA CYS A 328 -27.64 6.24 -18.38
C CYS A 328 -26.59 6.93 -17.50
N PHE A 329 -25.45 6.28 -17.25
CA PHE A 329 -24.33 6.85 -16.51
C PHE A 329 -23.77 8.10 -17.20
N VAL A 330 -23.57 8.06 -18.53
CA VAL A 330 -23.13 9.24 -19.30
C VAL A 330 -24.14 10.38 -19.19
N GLY A 331 -25.44 10.10 -19.37
CA GLY A 331 -26.50 11.10 -19.23
C GLY A 331 -26.54 11.75 -17.85
N LEU A 332 -26.52 10.94 -16.79
CA LEU A 332 -26.49 11.42 -15.40
C LEU A 332 -25.22 12.20 -15.08
N SER A 333 -24.07 11.77 -15.61
CA SER A 333 -22.78 12.46 -15.46
C SER A 333 -22.81 13.86 -16.10
N LEU A 334 -23.37 13.98 -17.30
CA LEU A 334 -23.54 15.27 -17.97
C LEU A 334 -24.50 16.19 -17.21
N LEU A 335 -25.60 15.65 -16.66
CA LEU A 335 -26.52 16.41 -15.80
C LEU A 335 -25.84 16.89 -14.52
N ALA A 336 -25.07 16.02 -13.85
CA ALA A 336 -24.32 16.36 -12.64
C ALA A 336 -23.25 17.44 -12.92
N LEU A 337 -22.52 17.35 -14.04
CA LEU A 337 -21.57 18.38 -14.46
C LEU A 337 -22.26 19.70 -14.79
N CYS A 338 -23.39 19.68 -15.50
CA CYS A 338 -24.19 20.88 -15.76
C CYS A 338 -24.66 21.54 -14.46
N ALA A 339 -25.15 20.76 -13.50
CA ALA A 339 -25.56 21.26 -12.19
C ALA A 339 -24.38 21.87 -11.41
N ALA A 340 -23.22 21.20 -11.41
CA ALA A 340 -22.01 21.69 -10.77
C ALA A 340 -21.47 22.97 -11.43
N HIS A 341 -21.51 23.07 -12.76
CA HIS A 341 -21.15 24.29 -13.48
C HIS A 341 -22.11 25.45 -13.19
N ARG A 342 -23.42 25.18 -13.08
CA ARG A 342 -24.41 26.18 -12.66
C ARG A 342 -24.14 26.66 -11.23
N GLN A 343 -23.80 25.75 -10.32
CA GLN A 343 -23.43 26.09 -8.94
C GLN A 343 -22.16 26.95 -8.91
N ASP A 344 -21.13 26.57 -9.66
CA ASP A 344 -19.91 27.37 -9.77
C ASP A 344 -20.24 28.76 -10.31
N TRP A 345 -20.98 28.88 -11.40
CA TRP A 345 -21.37 30.16 -12.01
C TRP A 345 -22.13 31.06 -11.03
N LYS A 346 -23.10 30.51 -10.29
CA LYS A 346 -23.81 31.25 -9.23
C LYS A 346 -22.84 31.74 -8.15
N ALA A 347 -21.95 30.88 -7.69
CA ALA A 347 -20.92 31.26 -6.72
C ALA A 347 -19.95 32.32 -7.27
N GLN A 348 -19.62 32.29 -8.58
CA GLN A 348 -18.76 33.32 -9.19
C GLN A 348 -19.46 34.68 -9.28
N LYS A 349 -20.79 34.70 -9.46
CA LYS A 349 -21.57 35.93 -9.54
C LYS A 349 -21.84 36.56 -8.18
N ALA A 350 -21.97 35.74 -7.14
CA ALA A 350 -22.37 36.21 -5.82
C ALA A 350 -21.19 36.70 -4.96
N ILE A 351 -19.95 36.48 -5.39
CA ILE A 351 -18.74 37.00 -4.74
C ILE A 351 -18.21 38.13 -5.62
N ALA A 352 -18.09 39.34 -5.06
CA ALA A 352 -17.51 40.46 -5.78
C ALA A 352 -16.07 40.13 -6.24
N GLU A 353 -15.67 40.67 -7.39
CA GLU A 353 -14.34 40.37 -7.93
C GLU A 353 -13.22 40.83 -6.98
N GLU A 354 -13.44 41.92 -6.25
CA GLU A 354 -12.54 42.44 -5.21
C GLU A 354 -12.33 41.45 -4.05
N ASP A 355 -13.40 40.89 -3.50
CA ASP A 355 -13.32 39.90 -2.42
C ASP A 355 -12.62 38.62 -2.87
N ARG A 356 -12.88 38.21 -4.12
CA ARG A 356 -12.20 37.06 -4.71
C ARG A 356 -10.70 37.31 -4.84
N HIS A 357 -10.31 38.52 -5.17
CA HIS A 357 -8.90 38.91 -5.24
C HIS A 357 -8.26 38.87 -3.85
N ALA A 358 -8.93 39.39 -2.82
CA ALA A 358 -8.46 39.34 -1.44
C ALA A 358 -8.24 37.89 -0.95
N LEU A 359 -9.17 36.99 -1.26
CA LEU A 359 -9.09 35.56 -0.91
C LEU A 359 -7.96 34.80 -1.62
N HIS A 360 -7.66 35.16 -2.87
CA HIS A 360 -6.63 34.46 -3.65
C HIS A 360 -5.22 35.04 -3.49
N PHE A 361 -5.11 36.32 -3.19
CA PHE A 361 -3.86 37.07 -3.16
C PHE A 361 -3.65 37.70 -1.78
N HIS A 362 -3.50 36.87 -0.74
CA HIS A 362 -3.14 37.39 0.58
C HIS A 362 -1.73 38.00 0.58
N THR A 363 -1.65 39.25 1.00
CA THR A 363 -0.41 39.95 1.36
C THR A 363 0.12 39.43 2.69
N GLN A 364 1.43 39.21 2.77
CA GLN A 364 2.11 38.49 3.85
C GLN A 364 2.33 39.34 5.12
N GLU A 365 1.93 40.61 5.13
CA GLU A 365 2.41 41.58 6.13
C GLU A 365 2.07 41.27 7.60
N SER A 366 1.12 40.38 7.93
CA SER A 366 0.72 40.12 9.33
C SER A 366 1.01 38.71 9.89
N LEU A 367 1.76 37.85 9.18
CA LEU A 367 1.90 36.43 9.53
C LEU A 367 3.37 35.95 9.62
N LYS A 368 4.27 36.77 10.18
CA LYS A 368 5.65 36.35 10.47
C LYS A 368 5.75 35.29 11.59
N ASP A 369 4.75 35.17 12.47
CA ASP A 369 4.89 34.37 13.71
C ASP A 369 4.27 32.97 13.69
N VAL A 370 3.71 32.51 12.57
CA VAL A 370 3.09 31.17 12.51
C VAL A 370 3.87 30.27 11.56
N GLY A 371 4.76 29.48 12.17
CA GLY A 371 5.63 28.50 11.53
C GLY A 371 4.96 27.73 10.39
N ALA A 372 5.76 27.51 9.33
CA ALA A 372 5.38 27.01 8.01
C ALA A 372 4.66 25.64 8.02
N TRP A 373 3.40 25.60 8.43
CA TRP A 373 2.52 24.45 8.23
C TRP A 373 1.78 24.59 6.89
N CYS A 374 2.43 24.15 5.82
CA CYS A 374 1.80 23.93 4.52
C CYS A 374 1.99 22.46 4.15
N PRO A 375 0.96 21.59 4.26
CA PRO A 375 1.10 20.19 3.86
C PRO A 375 1.10 20.13 2.33
N SER A 376 2.29 20.17 1.75
CA SER A 376 2.56 19.93 0.34
C SER A 376 2.27 18.46 -0.01
N GLY A 377 1.41 18.22 -1.00
CA GLY A 377 1.33 16.97 -1.76
C GLY A 377 0.70 15.75 -1.09
N GLY A 378 0.53 15.73 0.23
CA GLY A 378 0.08 14.53 0.92
C GLY A 378 -1.36 14.58 1.37
N TRP A 379 -2.39 14.63 0.52
CA TRP A 379 -3.70 14.18 1.02
C TRP A 379 -3.71 12.66 1.13
N LEU A 380 -3.33 11.95 0.06
CA LEU A 380 -3.14 10.50 0.10
C LEU A 380 -1.98 10.14 1.04
N LEU A 381 -0.81 10.78 0.90
CA LEU A 381 0.29 10.57 1.85
C LEU A 381 -0.03 11.05 3.27
N SER A 382 -0.93 12.00 3.52
CA SER A 382 -1.38 12.32 4.88
C SER A 382 -2.39 11.32 5.37
N GLN A 383 -3.29 10.78 4.55
CA GLN A 383 -4.19 9.70 4.97
C GLN A 383 -3.39 8.43 5.22
N CYS A 384 -2.45 8.09 4.33
CA CYS A 384 -1.50 6.99 4.49
C CYS A 384 -0.53 7.24 5.64
N ARG A 385 0.00 8.45 5.89
CA ARG A 385 0.81 8.77 7.08
C ARG A 385 -0.03 8.82 8.35
N LEU A 386 -1.29 9.23 8.28
CA LEU A 386 -2.20 9.14 9.43
C LEU A 386 -2.43 7.66 9.71
N LEU A 387 -2.86 6.86 8.75
CA LEU A 387 -3.12 5.42 8.91
C LEU A 387 -1.86 4.66 9.30
N ALA A 388 -0.76 4.79 8.55
CA ALA A 388 0.53 4.17 8.87
C ALA A 388 1.10 4.68 10.20
N GLY A 389 0.96 5.97 10.50
CA GLY A 389 1.36 6.53 11.80
C GLY A 389 0.48 6.07 12.96
N THR A 390 -0.80 5.81 12.71
CA THR A 390 -1.76 5.28 13.71
C THR A 390 -1.57 3.77 13.90
N LEU A 391 -1.16 3.03 12.87
CA LEU A 391 -0.94 1.58 12.92
C LEU A 391 0.47 1.18 13.37
N LEU A 392 1.52 1.93 13.00
CA LEU A 392 2.92 1.53 13.24
C LEU A 392 3.57 2.16 14.49
N ARG A 393 2.88 3.03 15.26
CA ARG A 393 3.46 3.68 16.45
C ARG A 393 2.52 3.69 17.65
N VAL A 394 2.26 2.52 18.21
CA VAL A 394 1.37 2.33 19.38
C VAL A 394 2.06 2.61 20.73
N GLY A 395 3.39 2.80 20.79
CA GLY A 395 4.13 2.83 22.06
C GLY A 395 4.11 4.13 22.90
N SER A 396 4.26 5.33 22.30
CA SER A 396 4.56 6.54 23.10
C SER A 396 4.00 7.88 22.60
N LEU A 397 3.22 7.90 21.51
CA LEU A 397 2.72 9.13 20.87
C LEU A 397 1.21 9.42 21.09
N GLY A 398 0.55 8.65 21.96
CA GLY A 398 -0.91 8.62 22.10
C GLY A 398 -1.57 9.99 22.35
N ALA A 399 -0.96 10.86 23.15
CA ALA A 399 -1.56 12.15 23.50
C ALA A 399 -1.55 13.18 22.35
N PHE A 400 -0.46 13.29 21.59
CA PHE A 400 -0.34 14.25 20.49
C PHE A 400 -1.18 13.83 19.27
N VAL A 401 -1.18 12.53 18.96
CA VAL A 401 -1.99 11.97 17.88
C VAL A 401 -3.47 12.13 18.18
N GLY A 402 -3.89 11.91 19.44
CA GLY A 402 -5.27 12.08 19.89
C GLY A 402 -5.81 13.49 19.67
N LYS A 403 -5.09 14.54 20.12
CA LYS A 403 -5.52 15.94 19.94
C LYS A 403 -5.67 16.32 18.46
N THR A 404 -4.70 15.92 17.63
CA THR A 404 -4.72 16.25 16.19
C THR A 404 -5.86 15.53 15.48
N LEU A 405 -6.08 14.26 15.81
CA LEU A 405 -7.15 13.44 15.25
C LEU A 405 -8.54 14.00 15.59
N VAL A 406 -8.80 14.26 16.87
CA VAL A 406 -10.09 14.81 17.35
C VAL A 406 -10.38 16.13 16.68
N ASN A 407 -9.40 17.05 16.63
CA ASN A 407 -9.56 18.32 15.91
C ASN A 407 -9.84 18.11 14.42
N HIS A 408 -9.18 17.12 13.78
CA HIS A 408 -9.42 16.83 12.37
C HIS A 408 -10.85 16.32 12.12
N CYS A 409 -11.40 15.51 13.02
CA CYS A 409 -12.78 15.03 13.00
C CYS A 409 -13.78 16.17 13.18
N ILE A 410 -13.58 17.01 14.20
CA ILE A 410 -14.41 18.19 14.47
C ILE A 410 -14.43 19.13 13.26
N GLU A 411 -13.27 19.45 12.68
CA GLU A 411 -13.18 20.28 11.47
C GLU A 411 -13.93 19.66 10.27
N ALA A 412 -13.94 18.33 10.15
CA ALA A 412 -14.66 17.65 9.07
C ALA A 412 -16.19 17.73 9.27
N ILE A 413 -16.65 17.55 10.51
CA ILE A 413 -18.07 17.66 10.89
C ILE A 413 -18.56 19.10 10.69
N HIS A 414 -17.79 20.08 11.21
CA HIS A 414 -18.11 21.50 11.04
C HIS A 414 -18.13 21.89 9.56
N SER A 415 -17.15 21.45 8.76
CA SER A 415 -17.12 21.66 7.31
C SER A 415 -18.34 21.07 6.60
N HIS A 416 -18.81 19.90 7.04
CA HIS A 416 -19.98 19.27 6.45
C HIS A 416 -21.28 19.99 6.81
N ARG A 417 -21.49 20.31 8.09
CA ARG A 417 -22.70 21.00 8.58
C ARG A 417 -22.84 22.42 8.05
N SER A 418 -21.73 23.16 8.01
CA SER A 418 -21.67 24.49 7.38
C SER A 418 -21.78 24.45 5.86
N ARG A 419 -21.65 23.27 5.23
CA ARG A 419 -21.50 23.09 3.78
C ARG A 419 -20.32 23.87 3.17
N VAL A 420 -19.34 24.28 3.97
CA VAL A 420 -18.12 24.99 3.55
C VAL A 420 -16.92 24.06 3.66
N GLU A 421 -16.10 23.96 2.62
CA GLU A 421 -14.90 23.12 2.64
C GLU A 421 -13.93 23.57 3.75
N LYS A 422 -13.35 22.58 4.45
CA LYS A 422 -12.38 22.74 5.53
C LYS A 422 -11.29 23.78 5.28
N GLN A 423 -10.74 23.86 4.08
CA GLN A 423 -9.71 24.88 3.76
C GLN A 423 -10.28 26.30 3.75
N SER A 424 -11.49 26.47 3.20
CA SER A 424 -12.20 27.75 3.19
C SER A 424 -12.60 28.14 4.61
N LEU A 425 -13.09 27.17 5.40
CA LEU A 425 -13.41 27.37 6.81
C LEU A 425 -12.18 27.80 7.62
N ARG A 426 -11.01 27.17 7.41
CA ARG A 426 -9.76 27.57 8.09
C ARG A 426 -9.29 28.96 7.70
N ALA A 427 -9.47 29.36 6.44
CA ALA A 427 -9.15 30.72 6.00
C ALA A 427 -10.05 31.74 6.71
N LEU A 428 -11.35 31.42 6.88
CA LEU A 428 -12.30 32.26 7.60
C LEU A 428 -12.01 32.32 9.11
N LEU A 429 -11.79 31.17 9.76
CA LEU A 429 -11.55 31.08 11.21
C LEU A 429 -10.21 31.71 11.62
N ARG A 430 -9.15 31.58 10.81
CA ARG A 430 -7.85 32.22 11.10
C ARG A 430 -7.91 33.74 11.12
N HIS A 431 -8.90 34.36 10.47
CA HIS A 431 -9.04 35.81 10.50
C HIS A 431 -9.77 36.32 11.74
N GLY A 432 -10.54 35.48 12.43
CA GLY A 432 -11.31 35.88 13.61
C GLY A 432 -10.48 36.10 14.88
N SER A 433 -9.27 35.52 14.98
CA SER A 433 -8.47 35.57 16.21
C SER A 433 -7.57 36.81 16.33
N GLY A 434 -7.44 37.63 15.29
CA GLY A 434 -6.72 38.90 15.35
C GLY A 434 -7.69 40.07 15.55
N LYS A 435 -7.22 41.20 16.09
CA LYS A 435 -7.97 42.49 16.19
C LYS A 435 -8.45 43.03 14.82
N LEU A 436 -8.26 42.30 13.72
CA LEU A 436 -8.76 42.67 12.42
C LEU A 436 -10.29 42.78 12.45
N ARG A 437 -10.76 43.90 11.92
CA ARG A 437 -12.14 44.39 11.90
C ARG A 437 -13.18 43.25 11.80
N ARG A 438 -13.94 43.02 12.88
CA ARG A 438 -15.14 42.15 12.93
C ARG A 438 -16.13 42.40 11.77
N SER A 439 -16.04 43.55 11.09
CA SER A 439 -16.83 43.84 9.90
C SER A 439 -16.46 42.97 8.70
N GLN A 440 -15.19 42.65 8.46
CA GLN A 440 -14.78 41.90 7.26
C GLN A 440 -15.19 40.42 7.31
N THR A 441 -15.09 39.78 8.48
CA THR A 441 -15.58 38.40 8.68
C THR A 441 -17.09 38.33 8.55
N ARG A 442 -17.80 39.37 9.02
CA ARG A 442 -19.24 39.51 8.87
C ARG A 442 -19.64 39.61 7.38
N ASP A 443 -18.98 40.48 6.62
CA ASP A 443 -19.28 40.66 5.20
C ASP A 443 -19.02 39.37 4.40
N ALA A 444 -17.91 38.68 4.69
CA ALA A 444 -17.59 37.39 4.08
C ALA A 444 -18.65 36.31 4.38
N MET A 445 -19.16 36.26 5.62
CA MET A 445 -20.23 35.34 6.00
C MET A 445 -21.57 35.70 5.36
N GLU A 446 -21.90 37.00 5.27
CA GLU A 446 -23.11 37.47 4.61
C GLU A 446 -23.09 37.10 3.12
N ILE A 447 -21.93 37.24 2.46
CA ILE A 447 -21.73 36.81 1.08
C ILE A 447 -21.95 35.30 0.94
N LEU A 448 -21.37 34.50 1.84
CA LEU A 448 -21.60 33.04 1.87
C LEU A 448 -23.08 32.69 2.04
N GLY A 449 -23.79 33.37 2.95
CA GLY A 449 -25.23 33.24 3.15
C GLY A 449 -26.05 33.57 1.90
N ARG A 450 -25.67 34.62 1.17
CA ARG A 450 -26.32 35.03 -0.10
C ARG A 450 -26.03 34.07 -1.25
N THR A 451 -24.84 33.44 -1.30
CA THR A 451 -24.46 32.48 -2.35
C THR A 451 -25.14 31.10 -2.18
N GLY A 452 -25.54 30.76 -0.96
CA GLY A 452 -26.32 29.56 -0.66
C GLY A 452 -27.68 29.66 -1.34
N THR A 453 -27.91 28.84 -2.37
CA THR A 453 -29.15 28.83 -3.12
C THR A 453 -30.35 28.63 -2.19
N ALA A 454 -31.17 29.68 -2.08
CA ALA A 454 -32.48 29.72 -1.43
C ALA A 454 -32.48 29.55 0.11
N SER A 455 -32.61 30.68 0.79
CA SER A 455 -33.77 30.97 1.65
C SER A 455 -34.06 29.94 2.74
N HIS A 456 -33.28 29.98 3.81
CA HIS A 456 -33.78 30.08 5.19
C HIS A 456 -32.56 30.41 6.04
N ASN A 457 -32.75 31.06 7.19
CA ASN A 457 -31.73 31.40 8.18
C ASN A 457 -30.92 30.17 8.61
N LEU A 458 -30.00 29.72 7.76
CA LEU A 458 -29.03 28.70 8.10
C LEU A 458 -28.05 29.42 9.01
N ASP A 459 -28.31 29.26 10.30
CA ASP A 459 -27.35 29.54 11.34
C ASP A 459 -26.17 28.57 11.15
N ILE A 460 -25.28 28.97 10.22
CA ILE A 460 -24.07 28.23 9.83
C ILE A 460 -23.22 27.92 11.07
N HIS A 461 -23.27 28.82 12.04
CA HIS A 461 -22.59 28.67 13.32
C HIS A 461 -23.36 27.76 14.26
N GLY A 462 -24.63 28.06 14.56
CA GLY A 462 -25.41 27.28 15.54
C GLY A 462 -25.50 25.80 15.18
N THR A 463 -25.74 25.47 13.91
CA THR A 463 -25.82 24.07 13.46
C THR A 463 -24.46 23.36 13.46
N GLY A 464 -23.39 24.09 13.16
CA GLY A 464 -22.01 23.61 13.22
C GLY A 464 -21.61 23.30 14.67
N PHE A 465 -21.76 24.27 15.56
CA PHE A 465 -21.40 24.17 16.97
C PHE A 465 -22.19 23.10 17.72
N SER A 466 -23.51 23.05 17.54
CA SER A 466 -24.33 21.99 18.14
C SER A 466 -23.86 20.58 17.73
N SER A 467 -23.40 20.41 16.48
CA SER A 467 -22.84 19.12 16.04
C SER A 467 -21.44 18.83 16.62
N VAL A 468 -20.66 19.86 16.95
CA VAL A 468 -19.36 19.68 17.62
C VAL A 468 -19.57 19.31 19.08
N GLU A 469 -20.50 19.97 19.76
CA GLU A 469 -20.90 19.62 21.12
C GLU A 469 -21.43 18.18 21.19
N GLU A 470 -22.34 17.81 20.28
CA GLU A 470 -22.85 16.45 20.14
C GLU A 470 -21.72 15.43 19.86
N PHE A 471 -20.70 15.80 19.08
CA PHE A 471 -19.55 14.93 18.81
C PHE A 471 -18.64 14.73 20.04
N VAL A 472 -18.35 15.81 20.78
CA VAL A 472 -17.45 15.76 21.94
C VAL A 472 -18.11 15.01 23.09
N GLN A 473 -19.37 15.35 23.42
CA GLN A 473 -20.11 14.78 24.54
C GLN A 473 -20.76 13.42 24.21
N GLY A 474 -21.04 13.16 22.93
CA GLY A 474 -21.80 11.98 22.51
C GLY A 474 -21.03 10.66 22.59
N PRO A 475 -21.76 9.53 22.63
CA PRO A 475 -21.17 8.19 22.56
C PRO A 475 -20.57 7.90 21.16
N TRP A 476 -19.82 6.80 21.04
CA TRP A 476 -19.08 6.47 19.81
C TRP A 476 -19.97 6.38 18.56
N HIS A 477 -21.18 5.85 18.64
CA HIS A 477 -22.08 5.70 17.49
C HIS A 477 -22.59 7.05 16.97
N VAL A 478 -22.78 8.05 17.86
CA VAL A 478 -23.10 9.43 17.48
C VAL A 478 -21.94 10.04 16.70
N ARG A 479 -20.69 9.80 17.14
CA ARG A 479 -19.49 10.25 16.43
C ARG A 479 -19.40 9.64 15.03
N VAL A 480 -19.66 8.34 14.90
CA VAL A 480 -19.69 7.66 13.59
C VAL A 480 -20.79 8.24 12.69
N ARG A 481 -22.00 8.45 13.23
CA ARG A 481 -23.14 9.04 12.50
C ARG A 481 -22.83 10.44 11.97
N LEU A 482 -22.13 11.27 12.75
CA LEU A 482 -21.70 12.61 12.33
C LEU A 482 -20.53 12.56 11.32
N LEU A 483 -19.60 11.60 11.49
CA LEU A 483 -18.44 11.45 10.61
C LEU A 483 -18.77 10.85 9.24
N LEU A 484 -19.74 9.94 9.16
CA LEU A 484 -20.12 9.28 7.92
C LEU A 484 -20.42 10.27 6.78
N PRO A 485 -21.40 11.20 6.91
CA PRO A 485 -21.66 12.17 5.86
C PRO A 485 -20.55 13.23 5.75
N ALA A 486 -19.79 13.48 6.83
CA ALA A 486 -18.66 14.40 6.83
C ALA A 486 -17.44 13.90 6.03
N LYS A 487 -17.26 12.58 5.93
CA LYS A 487 -16.17 11.94 5.18
C LYS A 487 -16.61 11.27 3.88
N HIS A 488 -17.91 11.27 3.59
CA HIS A 488 -18.45 10.69 2.35
C HIS A 488 -17.91 11.41 1.10
N PRO A 489 -17.16 10.73 0.20
CA PRO A 489 -16.55 11.33 -0.98
C PRO A 489 -17.58 11.97 -1.92
N TRP A 490 -18.73 11.34 -2.10
CA TRP A 490 -19.79 11.81 -2.99
C TRP A 490 -20.57 13.02 -2.47
N LEU A 491 -20.52 13.29 -1.17
CA LEU A 491 -21.08 14.51 -0.59
C LEU A 491 -20.07 15.66 -0.61
N ALA A 492 -18.80 15.39 -0.91
CA ALA A 492 -17.76 16.42 -0.95
C ALA A 492 -17.99 17.45 -2.08
N PRO A 493 -18.36 17.07 -3.33
CA PRO A 493 -18.62 18.04 -4.41
C PRO A 493 -19.75 19.02 -4.09
N LEU A 494 -20.72 18.62 -3.26
CA LEU A 494 -21.86 19.46 -2.87
C LEU A 494 -21.45 20.61 -1.93
N ARG A 495 -20.31 20.49 -1.25
CA ARG A 495 -19.81 21.53 -0.34
C ARG A 495 -19.22 22.68 -1.13
N TYR A 496 -19.46 23.89 -0.70
CA TYR A 496 -18.85 25.08 -1.30
C TYR A 496 -17.34 25.12 -0.99
N CYS A 497 -16.52 25.43 -2.00
CA CYS A 497 -15.09 25.66 -1.82
C CYS A 497 -14.63 26.85 -2.65
N ALA A 498 -13.91 27.77 -2.01
CA ALA A 498 -13.33 28.93 -2.71
C ALA A 498 -12.13 28.53 -3.61
N PHE A 499 -11.45 27.43 -3.28
CA PHE A 499 -10.20 27.02 -3.95
C PHE A 499 -10.44 26.08 -5.13
N VAL A 500 -11.38 25.14 -5.00
CA VAL A 500 -11.68 24.12 -5.99
C VAL A 500 -13.13 24.21 -6.44
N ARG A 501 -13.33 24.38 -7.74
CA ARG A 501 -14.65 24.44 -8.37
C ARG A 501 -15.44 23.14 -8.14
N ALA A 502 -16.75 23.25 -7.94
CA ALA A 502 -17.64 22.08 -7.84
C ALA A 502 -17.56 21.22 -9.09
N SER A 503 -17.51 21.83 -10.29
CA SER A 503 -17.39 21.12 -11.57
C SER A 503 -16.16 20.22 -11.64
N VAL A 504 -15.02 20.66 -11.10
CA VAL A 504 -13.76 19.89 -11.09
C VAL A 504 -13.90 18.67 -10.18
N ARG A 505 -14.49 18.84 -9.00
CA ARG A 505 -14.70 17.73 -8.04
C ARG A 505 -15.68 16.70 -8.60
N THR A 506 -16.78 17.15 -9.21
CA THR A 506 -17.74 16.28 -9.89
C THR A 506 -17.09 15.54 -11.07
N ALA A 507 -16.27 16.22 -11.87
CA ALA A 507 -15.53 15.59 -12.96
C ALA A 507 -14.60 14.49 -12.45
N LEU A 508 -13.80 14.74 -11.41
CA LEU A 508 -12.91 13.74 -10.81
C LEU A 508 -13.67 12.51 -10.30
N LEU A 509 -14.87 12.71 -9.73
CA LEU A 509 -15.73 11.61 -9.30
C LEU A 509 -16.24 10.77 -10.49
N ILE A 510 -16.68 11.42 -11.57
CA ILE A 510 -17.12 10.75 -12.81
C ILE A 510 -15.95 9.98 -13.44
N LEU A 511 -14.76 10.59 -13.50
CA LEU A 511 -13.54 9.98 -14.02
C LEU A 511 -13.14 8.74 -13.20
N LYS A 512 -13.31 8.78 -11.87
CA LYS A 512 -13.04 7.63 -11.00
C LYS A 512 -13.96 6.46 -11.33
N LEU A 513 -15.25 6.71 -11.52
CA LEU A 513 -16.24 5.69 -11.90
C LEU A 513 -16.00 5.13 -13.31
N ALA A 514 -15.73 6.01 -14.28
CA ALA A 514 -15.40 5.60 -15.64
C ALA A 514 -14.12 4.76 -15.67
N GLY A 515 -13.09 5.18 -14.94
CA GLY A 515 -11.85 4.43 -14.77
C GLY A 515 -12.06 3.06 -14.14
N ALA A 516 -12.85 2.98 -13.05
CA ALA A 516 -13.20 1.70 -12.43
C ALA A 516 -13.90 0.75 -13.42
N GLY A 517 -14.82 1.26 -14.23
CA GLY A 517 -15.49 0.49 -15.30
C GLY A 517 -14.55 -0.03 -16.38
N THR A 518 -13.63 0.83 -16.82
CA THR A 518 -12.61 0.47 -17.81
C THR A 518 -11.67 -0.59 -17.27
N VAL A 519 -11.20 -0.44 -16.03
CA VAL A 519 -10.27 -1.41 -15.46
C VAL A 519 -10.97 -2.73 -15.16
N ALA A 520 -12.21 -2.72 -14.68
CA ALA A 520 -13.00 -3.95 -14.58
C ALA A 520 -13.08 -4.64 -15.95
N ALA A 521 -13.47 -3.92 -17.01
CA ALA A 521 -13.53 -4.46 -18.37
C ALA A 521 -12.18 -4.98 -18.90
N LEU A 522 -11.06 -4.39 -18.49
CA LEU A 522 -9.72 -4.83 -18.90
C LEU A 522 -9.35 -6.20 -18.36
N PHE A 523 -9.84 -6.53 -17.17
CA PHE A 523 -9.52 -7.77 -16.46
C PHE A 523 -10.61 -8.84 -16.50
N PHE A 524 -11.81 -8.52 -16.99
CA PHE A 524 -12.79 -9.53 -17.38
C PHE A 524 -12.29 -10.21 -18.66
N SER A 525 -11.71 -11.41 -18.50
CA SER A 525 -11.39 -12.29 -19.62
C SER A 525 -12.68 -12.73 -20.27
N THR A 526 -12.81 -12.55 -21.57
CA THR A 526 -13.87 -13.20 -22.34
C THR A 526 -13.51 -14.67 -22.45
N ASP A 527 -14.20 -15.53 -21.70
CA ASP A 527 -14.09 -17.00 -21.84
C ASP A 527 -14.45 -17.45 -23.27
N ALA A 528 -15.04 -16.58 -24.07
CA ALA A 528 -15.65 -16.88 -25.35
C ALA A 528 -14.70 -17.23 -26.52
N GLN A 529 -13.37 -17.01 -26.49
CA GLN A 529 -12.57 -17.15 -27.73
C GLN A 529 -11.10 -17.60 -27.65
N LEU A 530 -10.56 -18.03 -26.51
CA LEU A 530 -9.21 -18.63 -26.47
C LEU A 530 -9.29 -20.14 -26.63
N ASP A 531 -9.82 -20.59 -27.77
CA ASP A 531 -9.90 -22.02 -28.10
C ASP A 531 -8.61 -22.57 -28.74
N ASP A 532 -7.52 -21.80 -28.88
CA ASP A 532 -6.27 -22.37 -29.38
C ASP A 532 -5.01 -21.50 -29.15
N ASN A 533 -3.95 -22.15 -28.65
CA ASN A 533 -2.51 -21.87 -28.81
C ASN A 533 -1.66 -21.08 -27.81
N ASP A 534 -2.15 -20.21 -26.92
CA ASP A 534 -1.26 -19.57 -25.93
C ASP A 534 -1.42 -20.17 -24.52
N SER A 535 -0.74 -21.31 -24.29
CA SER A 535 -0.58 -21.95 -22.98
C SER A 535 0.02 -21.02 -21.90
N ARG A 536 0.53 -19.84 -22.31
CA ARG A 536 1.01 -18.80 -21.39
C ARG A 536 -0.10 -18.01 -20.70
N CYS A 537 -1.32 -18.02 -21.23
CA CYS A 537 -2.48 -17.35 -20.64
C CYS A 537 -3.50 -18.32 -20.00
N SER A 538 -3.30 -19.64 -20.11
CA SER A 538 -4.07 -20.63 -19.34
C SER A 538 -3.59 -20.59 -17.90
N VAL A 539 -4.40 -19.99 -17.02
CA VAL A 539 -4.09 -19.94 -15.59
C VAL A 539 -4.53 -21.24 -14.96
N ALA A 540 -3.64 -21.88 -14.18
CA ALA A 540 -3.94 -23.07 -13.39
C ALA A 540 -5.25 -22.89 -12.61
N ASP A 541 -6.08 -23.93 -12.62
CA ASP A 541 -7.48 -23.86 -12.15
C ASP A 541 -7.65 -23.70 -10.63
N ASP A 542 -6.55 -23.61 -9.89
CA ASP A 542 -6.51 -23.49 -8.45
C ASP A 542 -7.31 -22.28 -7.96
N LEU A 543 -8.19 -22.56 -6.99
CA LEU A 543 -9.04 -21.55 -6.36
C LEU A 543 -8.21 -20.42 -5.72
N ILE A 544 -7.04 -20.74 -5.17
CA ILE A 544 -6.10 -19.77 -4.59
C ILE A 544 -5.52 -18.86 -5.67
N SER A 545 -5.07 -19.41 -6.80
CA SER A 545 -4.55 -18.64 -7.94
C SER A 545 -5.62 -17.73 -8.52
N LYS A 546 -6.87 -18.20 -8.62
CA LYS A 546 -8.03 -17.38 -9.03
C LYS A 546 -8.28 -16.23 -8.06
N LEU A 547 -8.21 -16.48 -6.75
CA LEU A 547 -8.48 -15.47 -5.73
C LEU A 547 -7.33 -14.44 -5.64
N MET A 548 -6.08 -14.89 -5.69
CA MET A 548 -4.89 -14.02 -5.74
C MET A 548 -4.87 -13.16 -7.00
N ARG A 549 -5.22 -13.73 -8.16
CA ARG A 549 -5.35 -12.97 -9.41
C ARG A 549 -6.42 -11.88 -9.27
N LYS A 550 -7.62 -12.21 -8.77
CA LYS A 550 -8.69 -11.24 -8.50
C LYS A 550 -8.25 -10.15 -7.51
N PHE A 551 -7.52 -10.54 -6.45
CA PHE A 551 -6.97 -9.61 -5.48
C PHE A 551 -5.96 -8.64 -6.12
N TRP A 552 -4.99 -9.14 -6.86
CA TRP A 552 -3.98 -8.31 -7.52
C TRP A 552 -4.57 -7.40 -8.58
N ILE A 553 -5.50 -7.92 -9.37
CA ILE A 553 -6.30 -7.12 -10.31
C ILE A 553 -6.95 -5.95 -9.55
N SER A 554 -7.62 -6.21 -8.44
CA SER A 554 -8.26 -5.17 -7.62
C SER A 554 -7.25 -4.14 -7.10
N VAL A 555 -6.09 -4.59 -6.60
CA VAL A 555 -5.03 -3.71 -6.10
C VAL A 555 -4.47 -2.83 -7.21
N VAL A 556 -4.10 -3.41 -8.35
CA VAL A 556 -3.57 -2.67 -9.51
C VAL A 556 -4.61 -1.68 -10.03
N SER A 557 -5.88 -2.10 -10.08
CA SER A 557 -7.00 -1.24 -10.47
C SER A 557 -7.13 -0.01 -9.59
N LEU A 558 -7.03 -0.22 -8.28
CA LEU A 558 -7.10 0.84 -7.28
C LEU A 558 -5.95 1.83 -7.45
N PHE A 559 -4.72 1.34 -7.64
CA PHE A 559 -3.56 2.20 -7.83
C PHE A 559 -3.58 2.95 -9.17
N VAL A 560 -3.86 2.28 -10.29
CA VAL A 560 -3.84 2.91 -11.61
C VAL A 560 -4.96 3.95 -11.72
N GLY A 561 -6.17 3.60 -11.29
CA GLY A 561 -7.31 4.52 -11.28
C GLY A 561 -7.05 5.74 -10.40
N ASP A 562 -6.65 5.53 -9.15
CA ASP A 562 -6.41 6.65 -8.22
C ASP A 562 -5.16 7.46 -8.58
N ALA A 563 -4.14 6.87 -9.22
CA ALA A 563 -2.96 7.60 -9.69
C ALA A 563 -3.31 8.62 -10.78
N VAL A 564 -4.16 8.25 -11.76
CA VAL A 564 -4.61 9.19 -12.79
C VAL A 564 -5.44 10.31 -12.18
N ILE A 565 -6.36 9.99 -11.25
CA ILE A 565 -7.16 10.98 -10.54
C ILE A 565 -6.28 11.91 -9.70
N LEU A 566 -5.26 11.38 -9.01
CA LEU A 566 -4.29 12.16 -8.25
C LEU A 566 -3.50 13.09 -9.17
N PHE A 567 -3.03 12.61 -10.32
CA PHE A 567 -2.32 13.43 -11.30
C PHE A 567 -3.21 14.59 -11.80
N LEU A 568 -4.45 14.31 -12.19
CA LEU A 568 -5.40 15.34 -12.61
C LEU A 568 -5.71 16.34 -11.49
N PHE A 569 -5.81 15.86 -10.25
CA PHE A 569 -5.97 16.70 -9.08
C PHE A 569 -4.76 17.61 -8.84
N LEU A 570 -3.53 17.08 -9.00
CA LEU A 570 -2.29 17.86 -8.90
C LEU A 570 -2.21 18.94 -9.99
N VAL A 571 -2.68 18.66 -11.22
CA VAL A 571 -2.79 19.66 -12.29
C VAL A 571 -3.72 20.79 -11.89
N GLN A 572 -4.81 20.51 -11.16
CA GLN A 572 -5.73 21.53 -10.63
C GLN A 572 -5.30 22.17 -9.33
N TRP A 573 -4.28 21.66 -8.67
CA TRP A 573 -3.88 22.17 -7.37
C TRP A 573 -3.44 23.63 -7.47
N ARG A 574 -4.26 24.52 -6.89
CA ARG A 574 -3.98 25.95 -6.80
C ARG A 574 -3.26 26.22 -5.49
N ARG A 575 -1.93 26.30 -5.55
CA ARG A 575 -1.15 26.80 -4.41
C ARG A 575 -1.50 28.28 -4.19
N THR A 576 -1.91 28.62 -2.98
CA THR A 576 -1.99 30.01 -2.54
C THR A 576 -0.57 30.57 -2.52
N VAL A 577 -0.31 31.56 -3.38
CA VAL A 577 1.00 32.19 -3.47
C VAL A 577 0.94 33.39 -2.52
N ARG A 578 1.77 33.37 -1.47
CA ARG A 578 1.96 34.54 -0.60
C ARG A 578 3.06 35.40 -1.20
N LYS A 579 2.80 36.68 -1.36
CA LYS A 579 3.78 37.71 -1.76
C LYS A 579 3.50 38.96 -0.95
N GLU A 580 4.56 39.68 -0.60
CA GLU A 580 4.47 40.94 0.15
C GLU A 580 3.70 42.00 -0.63
N SER A 581 3.92 42.09 -1.94
CA SER A 581 3.15 42.97 -2.83
C SER A 581 2.77 42.29 -4.14
N TRP A 582 1.53 42.51 -4.56
CA TRP A 582 1.01 42.05 -5.85
C TRP A 582 0.92 43.22 -6.82
N THR A 583 1.73 43.20 -7.87
CA THR A 583 1.56 44.11 -9.01
C THR A 583 0.57 43.53 -10.02
N ASP A 584 -0.17 44.38 -10.74
CA ASP A 584 -1.17 43.96 -11.73
C ASP A 584 -0.61 42.98 -12.77
N ARG A 585 0.63 43.21 -13.21
CA ARG A 585 1.34 42.31 -14.14
C ARG A 585 1.56 40.92 -13.54
N LYS A 586 1.96 40.82 -12.27
CA LYS A 586 2.14 39.54 -11.56
C LYS A 586 0.80 38.83 -11.35
N MET A 587 -0.26 39.57 -11.01
CA MET A 587 -1.62 39.01 -10.90
C MET A 587 -2.14 38.50 -12.25
N ALA A 588 -1.96 39.26 -13.33
CA ALA A 588 -2.37 38.86 -14.68
C ALA A 588 -1.64 37.58 -15.14
N ARG A 589 -0.32 37.49 -14.91
CA ARG A 589 0.46 36.27 -15.21
C ARG A 589 -0.04 35.08 -14.40
N GLN A 590 -0.30 35.26 -13.11
CA GLN A 590 -0.83 34.19 -12.26
C GLN A 590 -2.22 33.73 -12.72
N ARG A 591 -3.11 34.66 -13.09
CA ARG A 591 -4.42 34.35 -13.67
C ARG A 591 -4.30 33.58 -14.99
N CYS A 592 -3.34 33.94 -15.85
CA CYS A 592 -3.05 33.21 -17.08
C CYS A 592 -2.61 31.77 -16.78
N VAL A 593 -1.69 31.56 -15.84
CA VAL A 593 -1.25 30.21 -15.42
C VAL A 593 -2.43 29.39 -14.88
N TRP A 594 -3.31 29.98 -14.07
CA TRP A 594 -4.50 29.28 -13.57
C TRP A 594 -5.50 28.92 -14.68
N ARG A 595 -5.69 29.80 -15.67
CA ARG A 595 -6.51 29.50 -16.85
C ARG A 595 -5.93 28.37 -17.67
N LEU A 596 -4.61 28.40 -17.94
CA LEU A 596 -3.92 27.34 -18.66
C LEU A 596 -4.02 26.00 -17.93
N ARG A 597 -3.79 25.96 -16.61
CA ARG A 597 -3.96 24.73 -15.82
C ARG A 597 -5.39 24.19 -15.86
N SER A 598 -6.39 25.06 -15.71
CA SER A 598 -7.80 24.66 -15.85
C SER A 598 -8.11 24.15 -17.26
N LEU A 599 -7.56 24.76 -18.32
CA LEU A 599 -7.70 24.25 -19.68
C LEU A 599 -7.05 22.86 -19.82
N CYS A 600 -5.80 22.68 -19.37
CA CYS A 600 -5.11 21.40 -19.43
C CYS A 600 -5.88 20.30 -18.69
N PHE A 601 -6.41 20.59 -17.50
CA PHE A 601 -7.21 19.62 -16.76
C PHE A 601 -8.45 19.18 -17.54
N TRP A 602 -9.21 20.11 -18.12
CA TRP A 602 -10.41 19.75 -18.87
C TRP A 602 -10.09 18.96 -20.12
N VAL A 603 -9.03 19.33 -20.85
CA VAL A 603 -8.58 18.55 -22.02
C VAL A 603 -8.18 17.14 -21.61
N LEU A 604 -7.33 16.98 -20.59
CA LEU A 604 -6.89 15.67 -20.11
C LEU A 604 -8.04 14.83 -19.54
N SER A 605 -8.95 15.47 -18.82
CA SER A 605 -10.13 14.82 -18.22
C SER A 605 -11.10 14.34 -19.29
N VAL A 606 -11.44 15.17 -20.28
CA VAL A 606 -12.33 14.77 -21.38
C VAL A 606 -11.69 13.68 -22.23
N ALA A 607 -10.38 13.79 -22.52
CA ALA A 607 -9.66 12.75 -23.24
C ALA A 607 -9.68 11.42 -22.48
N TYR A 608 -9.32 11.41 -21.19
CA TYR A 608 -9.34 10.20 -20.37
C TYR A 608 -10.74 9.60 -20.24
N ALA A 609 -11.76 10.40 -19.92
CA ALA A 609 -13.15 9.94 -19.86
C ALA A 609 -13.61 9.37 -21.21
N GLY A 610 -13.25 10.02 -22.32
CA GLY A 610 -13.54 9.55 -23.67
C GLY A 610 -12.90 8.20 -23.96
N CYS A 611 -11.60 8.02 -23.64
CA CYS A 611 -10.91 6.75 -23.77
C CYS A 611 -11.53 5.64 -22.90
N CYS A 612 -11.86 5.95 -21.64
CA CYS A 612 -12.52 5.02 -20.73
C CYS A 612 -13.88 4.55 -21.27
N LEU A 613 -14.73 5.49 -21.67
CA LEU A 613 -16.05 5.20 -22.23
C LEU A 613 -15.93 4.43 -23.54
N PHE A 614 -15.03 4.84 -24.44
CA PHE A 614 -14.79 4.15 -25.70
C PHE A 614 -14.37 2.70 -25.44
N TYR A 615 -13.44 2.45 -24.51
CA TYR A 615 -13.03 1.10 -24.15
C TYR A 615 -14.17 0.27 -23.58
N CYS A 616 -14.98 0.81 -22.64
CA CYS A 616 -16.13 0.10 -22.10
C CYS A 616 -17.15 -0.27 -23.19
N LEU A 617 -17.44 0.65 -24.12
CA LEU A 617 -18.35 0.37 -25.24
C LEU A 617 -17.76 -0.70 -26.18
N LEU A 618 -16.47 -0.62 -26.46
CA LEU A 618 -15.77 -1.58 -27.30
C LEU A 618 -15.74 -2.98 -26.67
N PHE A 619 -15.53 -3.07 -25.35
CA PHE A 619 -15.68 -4.29 -24.57
C PHE A 619 -17.11 -4.84 -24.67
N LEU A 620 -18.13 -4.05 -24.36
CA LEU A 620 -19.53 -4.49 -24.40
C LEU A 620 -20.01 -4.92 -25.79
N ALA A 621 -19.41 -4.38 -26.86
CA ALA A 621 -19.66 -4.81 -28.23
C ALA A 621 -19.02 -6.16 -28.59
N ASN A 622 -17.95 -6.56 -27.89
CA ASN A 622 -17.16 -7.74 -28.20
C ASN A 622 -17.43 -8.94 -27.29
N VAL A 623 -17.97 -8.72 -26.10
CA VAL A 623 -18.24 -9.78 -25.12
C VAL A 623 -19.62 -10.42 -25.29
N THR A 624 -19.84 -11.56 -24.65
CA THR A 624 -21.17 -12.19 -24.60
C THR A 624 -22.11 -11.37 -23.70
N PRO A 625 -23.45 -11.50 -23.85
CA PRO A 625 -24.39 -10.83 -22.95
C PRO A 625 -24.18 -11.19 -21.47
N GLN A 626 -23.74 -12.43 -21.19
CA GLN A 626 -23.48 -12.90 -19.83
C GLN A 626 -22.27 -12.19 -19.22
N ASP A 627 -21.14 -12.15 -19.93
CA ASP A 627 -19.93 -11.43 -19.48
C ASP A 627 -20.22 -9.94 -19.23
N GLY A 628 -21.11 -9.35 -20.03
CA GLY A 628 -21.58 -7.97 -19.85
C GLY A 628 -22.38 -7.77 -18.55
N LEU A 629 -23.15 -8.77 -18.12
CA LEU A 629 -23.87 -8.76 -16.83
C LEU A 629 -22.90 -8.98 -15.66
N ASP A 630 -21.94 -9.89 -15.81
CA ASP A 630 -20.93 -10.16 -14.77
C ASP A 630 -20.03 -8.92 -14.57
N TRP A 631 -19.68 -8.22 -15.65
CA TRP A 631 -19.02 -6.92 -15.59
C TRP A 631 -19.88 -5.86 -14.87
N LEU A 632 -21.17 -5.82 -15.14
CA LEU A 632 -22.10 -4.89 -14.49
C LEU A 632 -22.23 -5.19 -12.99
N GLU A 633 -22.27 -6.46 -12.61
CA GLU A 633 -22.27 -6.92 -11.22
C GLU A 633 -20.98 -6.49 -10.50
N ALA A 634 -19.82 -6.70 -11.11
CA ALA A 634 -18.55 -6.22 -10.57
C ALA A 634 -18.52 -4.69 -10.41
N MET A 635 -19.09 -3.94 -11.36
CA MET A 635 -19.25 -2.50 -11.25
C MET A 635 -20.19 -2.08 -10.12
N ALA A 636 -21.27 -2.82 -9.91
CA ALA A 636 -22.16 -2.58 -8.78
C ALA A 636 -21.45 -2.83 -7.44
N TYR A 637 -20.64 -3.89 -7.33
CA TYR A 637 -19.82 -4.14 -6.14
C TYR A 637 -18.81 -3.03 -5.88
N ALA A 638 -18.08 -2.58 -6.92
CA ALA A 638 -17.15 -1.46 -6.80
C ALA A 638 -17.86 -0.17 -6.35
N LEU A 639 -19.05 0.09 -6.89
CA LEU A 639 -19.86 1.25 -6.52
C LEU A 639 -20.36 1.17 -5.06
N VAL A 640 -20.84 0.01 -4.61
CA VAL A 640 -21.24 -0.21 -3.20
C VAL A 640 -20.05 -0.04 -2.26
N GLN A 641 -18.88 -0.54 -2.66
CA GLN A 641 -17.64 -0.37 -1.92
C GLN A 641 -17.29 1.12 -1.75
N ASP A 642 -17.31 1.89 -2.84
CA ASP A 642 -16.94 3.30 -2.84
C ASP A 642 -18.00 4.23 -2.20
N LEU A 643 -19.29 3.91 -2.34
CA LEU A 643 -20.40 4.68 -1.76
C LEU A 643 -20.61 4.36 -0.28
N VAL A 644 -20.58 3.09 0.11
CA VAL A 644 -21.05 2.65 1.43
C VAL A 644 -19.91 2.13 2.28
N LEU A 645 -19.19 1.09 1.82
CA LEU A 645 -18.25 0.37 2.67
C LEU A 645 -17.03 1.21 3.07
N VAL A 646 -16.41 1.91 2.12
CA VAL A 646 -15.22 2.74 2.40
C VAL A 646 -15.56 3.95 3.30
N PRO A 647 -16.61 4.75 3.02
CA PRO A 647 -16.96 5.85 3.92
C PRO A 647 -17.41 5.38 5.31
N LEU A 648 -18.12 4.25 5.39
CA LEU A 648 -18.53 3.65 6.66
C LEU A 648 -17.34 3.17 7.48
N SER A 649 -16.42 2.42 6.87
CA SER A 649 -15.22 1.94 7.56
C SER A 649 -14.35 3.11 8.04
N VAL A 650 -14.13 4.14 7.22
CA VAL A 650 -13.39 5.34 7.63
C VAL A 650 -14.10 6.06 8.79
N ALA A 651 -15.43 6.20 8.75
CA ALA A 651 -16.19 6.83 9.83
C ALA A 651 -16.15 6.03 11.13
N VAL A 652 -16.26 4.69 11.05
CA VAL A 652 -16.14 3.78 12.21
C VAL A 652 -14.75 3.88 12.82
N LEU A 653 -13.69 3.76 12.02
CA LEU A 653 -12.31 3.83 12.50
C LEU A 653 -12.00 5.18 13.14
N LEU A 654 -12.36 6.29 12.49
CA LEU A 654 -12.16 7.64 13.04
C LEU A 654 -13.02 7.90 14.29
N GLY A 655 -14.25 7.38 14.32
CA GLY A 655 -15.16 7.52 15.45
C GLY A 655 -14.69 6.73 16.68
N LEU A 656 -14.21 5.51 16.48
CA LEU A 656 -13.59 4.69 17.53
C LEU A 656 -12.31 5.35 18.05
N ALA A 657 -11.42 5.76 17.15
CA ALA A 657 -10.16 6.40 17.54
C ALA A 657 -10.37 7.73 18.28
N ALA A 658 -11.34 8.56 17.84
CA ALA A 658 -11.73 9.77 18.56
C ALA A 658 -12.35 9.44 19.93
N THR A 659 -13.11 8.35 20.04
CA THR A 659 -13.68 7.90 21.32
C THR A 659 -12.60 7.51 22.31
N VAL A 660 -11.63 6.71 21.88
CA VAL A 660 -10.48 6.33 22.72
C VAL A 660 -9.70 7.57 23.14
N ALA A 661 -9.40 8.48 22.21
CA ALA A 661 -8.67 9.71 22.51
C ALA A 661 -9.38 10.60 23.54
N LEU A 662 -10.70 10.75 23.44
CA LEU A 662 -11.51 11.56 24.37
C LEU A 662 -11.73 10.86 25.71
N ALA A 663 -11.82 9.53 25.74
CA ALA A 663 -11.99 8.75 26.97
C ALA A 663 -10.69 8.64 27.77
N CYS A 664 -9.56 8.45 27.10
CA CYS A 664 -8.27 8.24 27.76
C CYS A 664 -7.54 9.54 28.13
N SER A 665 -7.91 10.69 27.55
CA SER A 665 -7.23 11.95 27.81
C SER A 665 -8.19 13.10 28.08
N ARG A 666 -8.34 13.44 29.36
CA ARG A 666 -9.08 14.63 29.81
C ARG A 666 -8.57 15.93 29.17
N ARG A 667 -7.24 16.05 29.01
CA ARG A 667 -6.60 17.19 28.33
C ARG A 667 -7.02 17.35 26.87
N VAL A 668 -7.23 16.25 26.14
CA VAL A 668 -7.70 16.29 24.74
C VAL A 668 -9.15 16.77 24.68
N ARG A 669 -9.99 16.32 25.63
CA ARG A 669 -11.37 16.76 25.76
C ARG A 669 -11.48 18.25 26.10
N GLU A 670 -10.84 18.69 27.18
CA GLU A 670 -10.82 20.10 27.60
C GLU A 670 -10.23 20.98 26.48
N GLY A 671 -9.14 20.55 25.83
CA GLY A 671 -8.57 21.29 24.71
C GLY A 671 -9.45 21.34 23.45
N ALA A 672 -10.40 20.42 23.29
CA ALA A 672 -11.39 20.46 22.22
C ALA A 672 -12.60 21.33 22.61
N GLU A 673 -13.05 21.26 23.86
CA GLU A 673 -14.13 22.07 24.42
C GLU A 673 -13.74 23.56 24.40
N ASN A 674 -12.58 23.92 24.95
CA ASN A 674 -12.14 25.33 24.99
C ASN A 674 -11.96 25.92 23.59
N ARG A 675 -11.40 25.13 22.66
CA ARG A 675 -11.13 25.61 21.29
C ARG A 675 -12.39 25.81 20.44
N TRP A 676 -13.43 25.01 20.66
CA TRP A 676 -14.58 24.98 19.74
C TRP A 676 -15.89 25.42 20.38
N ILE A 677 -16.04 25.32 21.70
CA ILE A 677 -17.26 25.69 22.43
C ILE A 677 -17.10 27.07 23.04
N GLU A 678 -16.00 27.37 23.75
CA GLU A 678 -15.82 28.69 24.40
C GLU A 678 -15.71 29.82 23.36
N ASP A 679 -14.98 29.62 22.27
CA ASP A 679 -14.90 30.60 21.17
C ASP A 679 -16.29 30.90 20.55
N SER A 680 -17.27 30.00 20.69
CA SER A 680 -18.60 30.17 20.09
C SER A 680 -19.51 31.12 20.88
N THR A 681 -19.42 31.15 22.21
CA THR A 681 -20.20 32.06 23.06
C THR A 681 -19.81 33.52 22.83
N PHE A 682 -18.58 33.74 22.40
CA PHE A 682 -18.10 35.04 21.95
C PHE A 682 -18.79 35.53 20.67
N PHE A 683 -19.16 34.63 19.74
CA PHE A 683 -19.89 35.00 18.53
C PHE A 683 -21.39 35.20 18.78
N SER A 684 -22.00 34.44 19.70
CA SER A 684 -23.44 34.56 20.00
C SER A 684 -23.79 35.82 20.79
N SER A 685 -22.84 36.41 21.51
CA SER A 685 -23.05 37.63 22.32
C SER A 685 -23.06 38.94 21.51
N CYS A 686 -22.92 38.92 20.18
CA CYS A 686 -23.11 40.11 19.35
C CYS A 686 -24.62 40.44 19.23
N PRO A 687 -25.10 41.58 19.79
CA PRO A 687 -26.53 41.88 19.85
C PRO A 687 -27.13 42.03 18.44
N ALA A 688 -27.99 41.08 18.07
CA ALA A 688 -28.73 41.10 16.81
C ALA A 688 -29.70 42.31 16.70
N ASP A 689 -30.08 42.90 17.83
CA ASP A 689 -31.11 43.95 17.88
C ASP A 689 -30.68 45.30 17.27
N LYS A 690 -29.39 45.54 17.03
CA LYS A 690 -28.95 46.74 16.29
C LYS A 690 -29.14 46.62 14.76
N PHE A 691 -29.57 45.46 14.24
CA PHE A 691 -29.71 45.25 12.79
C PHE A 691 -31.02 45.75 12.17
N ASN A 692 -32.08 45.90 12.95
CA ASN A 692 -33.36 46.43 12.43
C ASN A 692 -33.45 47.97 12.45
N GLY A 693 -32.49 48.67 13.06
CA GLY A 693 -32.60 50.12 13.29
C GLY A 693 -32.10 51.04 12.17
N ARG A 694 -31.55 50.52 11.06
CA ARG A 694 -30.91 51.34 10.01
C ARG A 694 -31.70 51.47 8.70
N GLY A 695 -32.93 50.98 8.66
CA GLY A 695 -33.80 51.01 7.48
C GLY A 695 -34.78 52.20 7.37
N GLU A 696 -34.96 53.01 8.43
CA GLU A 696 -36.02 54.03 8.45
C GLU A 696 -35.52 55.49 8.56
N ARG A 697 -34.21 55.75 8.43
CA ARG A 697 -33.68 57.12 8.55
C ARG A 697 -33.28 57.69 7.18
N GLY A 698 -34.26 58.31 6.49
CA GLY A 698 -34.04 59.54 5.73
C GLY A 698 -34.11 59.49 4.20
N GLU A 699 -35.30 59.28 3.63
CA GLU A 699 -35.76 60.10 2.50
C GLU A 699 -36.20 61.44 3.12
N ASN A 700 -35.30 62.43 3.14
CA ASN A 700 -35.55 63.88 3.26
C ASN A 700 -34.27 64.56 3.78
N ALA A 701 -33.48 65.16 2.89
CA ALA A 701 -32.84 66.47 3.10
C ALA A 701 -31.90 66.79 1.94
N ASN A 702 -32.33 67.74 1.12
CA ASN A 702 -31.45 68.67 0.42
C ASN A 702 -30.73 69.58 1.43
N GLN A 703 -29.66 70.22 0.95
CA GLN A 703 -28.97 71.42 1.45
C GLN A 703 -27.88 71.23 2.53
N ASP A 704 -26.64 71.45 2.06
CA ASP A 704 -25.70 72.47 2.54
C ASP A 704 -25.74 72.84 4.03
N GLU A 705 -24.71 72.45 4.80
CA GLU A 705 -23.82 73.37 5.50
C GLU A 705 -22.84 72.66 6.45
N ALA A 706 -21.65 73.26 6.55
CA ALA A 706 -20.69 73.26 7.67
C ALA A 706 -19.96 71.96 8.04
N LEU A 707 -18.69 71.89 7.60
CA LEU A 707 -17.60 71.27 8.35
C LEU A 707 -17.51 71.93 9.73
N GLY A 708 -17.71 71.13 10.79
CA GLY A 708 -17.40 71.47 12.17
C GLY A 708 -16.52 70.40 12.78
N ASP A 709 -15.45 70.86 13.42
CA ASP A 709 -14.37 70.09 14.04
C ASP A 709 -14.83 68.94 14.95
N ILE A 710 -14.24 67.76 14.74
CA ILE A 710 -14.33 66.64 15.69
C ILE A 710 -13.20 66.83 16.71
N ASN A 711 -13.59 67.14 17.93
CA ASN A 711 -12.72 67.30 19.08
C ASN A 711 -12.31 65.92 19.63
N VAL A 712 -11.00 65.66 19.70
CA VAL A 712 -10.39 64.37 20.09
C VAL A 712 -10.47 64.11 21.61
N MET A 713 -11.02 65.03 22.39
CA MET A 713 -11.11 64.91 23.86
C MET A 713 -12.29 64.09 24.39
N ASP A 714 -13.34 63.84 23.60
CA ASP A 714 -14.50 63.03 24.07
C ASP A 714 -14.23 61.50 24.04
N LEU A 715 -13.07 61.07 23.54
CA LEU A 715 -12.65 59.65 23.54
C LEU A 715 -11.80 59.27 24.76
N VAL A 716 -11.53 60.21 25.67
CA VAL A 716 -10.67 59.98 26.85
C VAL A 716 -11.47 59.76 28.14
N GLU A 717 -12.77 60.08 28.17
CA GLU A 717 -13.60 59.90 29.38
C GLU A 717 -14.16 58.49 29.60
N ASP A 718 -14.09 57.58 28.61
CA ASP A 718 -14.55 56.18 28.75
C ASP A 718 -13.44 55.20 29.17
N ALA A 719 -12.23 55.69 29.50
CA ALA A 719 -11.09 54.85 29.90
C ALA A 719 -10.81 54.83 31.42
N SER A 720 -11.66 55.43 32.25
CA SER A 720 -11.43 55.56 33.70
C SER A 720 -12.09 54.48 34.58
N SER A 721 -12.49 53.34 34.02
CA SER A 721 -13.01 52.19 34.81
C SER A 721 -12.23 50.90 34.57
N ILE A 722 -10.90 50.97 34.67
CA ILE A 722 -10.07 49.78 34.82
C ILE A 722 -9.94 49.52 36.32
N ASP A 723 -10.44 48.36 36.75
CA ASP A 723 -10.43 47.88 38.13
C ASP A 723 -9.00 47.85 38.69
N ASP A 724 -8.77 48.49 39.84
CA ASP A 724 -7.46 48.52 40.53
C ASP A 724 -6.98 47.10 40.89
N ASP A 725 -7.90 46.15 41.08
CA ASP A 725 -7.62 44.73 41.32
C ASP A 725 -6.93 44.06 40.11
N LEU A 726 -7.17 44.54 38.88
CA LEU A 726 -6.54 43.98 37.68
C LEU A 726 -5.08 44.45 37.54
N LEU A 727 -4.78 45.67 37.99
CA LEU A 727 -3.44 46.23 38.01
C LEU A 727 -2.56 45.57 39.08
N GLU A 728 -3.13 45.24 40.25
CA GLU A 728 -2.42 44.56 41.32
C GLU A 728 -2.13 43.07 40.98
N ASN A 729 -3.06 42.41 40.28
CA ASN A 729 -2.86 41.05 39.76
C ASN A 729 -1.85 40.99 38.60
N LEU A 730 -1.78 42.02 37.74
CA LEU A 730 -0.77 42.12 36.69
C LEU A 730 0.62 42.44 37.26
N ALA A 731 0.70 43.32 38.27
CA ALA A 731 1.95 43.62 38.95
C ALA A 731 2.54 42.39 39.65
N SER A 732 1.70 41.59 40.35
CA SER A 732 2.15 40.36 41.00
C SER A 732 2.59 39.27 40.02
N LEU A 733 1.94 39.14 38.85
CA LEU A 733 2.35 38.21 37.79
C LEU A 733 3.67 38.60 37.13
N VAL A 734 3.92 39.91 36.95
CA VAL A 734 5.19 40.41 36.42
C VAL A 734 6.31 40.25 37.45
N GLN A 735 6.03 40.44 38.74
CA GLN A 735 7.00 40.20 39.82
C GLN A 735 7.40 38.72 39.91
N LEU A 736 6.43 37.81 39.83
CA LEU A 736 6.68 36.35 39.85
C LEU A 736 7.53 35.88 38.65
N SER A 737 7.33 36.48 37.47
CA SER A 737 8.12 36.14 36.28
C SER A 737 9.54 36.73 36.33
N LEU A 738 9.75 37.84 37.04
CA LEU A 738 11.07 38.45 37.23
C LEU A 738 11.89 37.71 38.30
N ASP A 739 11.25 37.23 39.36
CA ASP A 739 11.92 36.48 40.42
C ASP A 739 12.38 35.09 39.92
N ASP A 740 11.57 34.41 39.10
CA ASP A 740 11.96 33.14 38.46
C ASP A 740 13.14 33.32 37.48
N ALA A 741 13.18 34.44 36.74
CA ALA A 741 14.29 34.75 35.83
C ALA A 741 15.60 35.12 36.56
N SER A 742 15.51 35.65 37.79
CA SER A 742 16.70 36.02 38.58
C SER A 742 17.39 34.81 39.23
N SER A 743 16.65 33.72 39.45
CA SER A 743 17.13 32.59 40.27
C SER A 743 17.96 31.55 39.50
N ASN A 744 17.83 31.47 38.17
CA ASN A 744 18.63 30.53 37.36
C ASN A 744 18.69 30.89 35.86
N PRO A 745 19.49 31.89 35.44
CA PRO A 745 19.50 32.39 34.06
C PRO A 745 19.96 31.36 33.01
N GLU A 746 20.71 30.33 33.41
CA GLU A 746 21.26 29.31 32.50
C GLU A 746 20.22 28.25 32.08
N GLN A 747 19.12 28.05 32.82
CA GLN A 747 18.09 27.07 32.48
C GLN A 747 17.00 27.59 31.55
N ALA A 748 16.78 28.91 31.48
CA ALA A 748 15.74 29.50 30.64
C ALA A 748 16.11 29.56 29.15
N LEU A 749 17.40 29.47 28.81
CA LEU A 749 17.88 29.72 27.44
C LEU A 749 18.26 28.47 26.64
N GLY A 750 18.36 27.28 27.23
CA GLY A 750 18.53 26.03 26.47
C GLY A 750 19.67 26.06 25.43
N VAL A 751 20.78 26.72 25.76
CA VAL A 751 21.98 26.79 24.91
C VAL A 751 23.03 25.84 25.47
N ASP A 752 23.35 24.81 24.70
CA ASP A 752 24.48 23.90 24.95
C ASP A 752 25.80 24.69 24.83
N SER A 753 26.71 24.48 25.78
CA SER A 753 27.90 25.29 25.99
C SER A 753 28.94 25.14 24.87
N GLY A 754 29.09 26.20 24.07
CA GLY A 754 30.19 26.37 23.12
C GLY A 754 30.29 27.83 22.63
N ASP A 755 31.28 28.55 23.18
CA ASP A 755 31.78 29.90 22.81
C ASP A 755 30.78 31.09 22.76
N PRO A 756 30.77 31.97 23.78
CA PRO A 756 29.84 33.11 23.86
C PRO A 756 30.29 34.37 23.10
N GLU A 757 31.44 34.39 22.42
CA GLU A 757 31.92 35.61 21.74
C GLU A 757 31.43 35.79 20.29
N GLY A 758 30.77 34.78 19.70
CA GLY A 758 30.37 34.83 18.28
C GLY A 758 28.97 35.40 17.99
N SER A 759 28.07 35.50 18.96
CA SER A 759 26.63 35.75 18.70
C SER A 759 26.18 37.20 18.80
N LEU A 760 27.00 38.10 19.36
CA LEU A 760 26.65 39.52 19.52
C LEU A 760 26.84 40.35 18.24
N GLU A 761 27.76 39.97 17.34
CA GLU A 761 27.96 40.67 16.06
C GLU A 761 26.85 40.39 15.03
N GLU A 762 26.19 39.23 15.09
CA GLU A 762 25.16 38.85 14.11
C GLU A 762 23.85 39.66 14.27
N TRP A 763 23.69 40.33 15.42
CA TRP A 763 22.51 41.13 15.76
C TRP A 763 22.76 42.64 15.83
N GLY A 764 24.00 43.08 15.60
CA GLY A 764 24.36 44.50 15.57
C GLY A 764 24.06 45.25 16.87
N MET A 765 24.23 44.60 18.03
CA MET A 765 23.97 45.20 19.34
C MET A 765 25.29 45.37 20.11
N GLU A 766 25.55 46.60 20.56
CA GLU A 766 26.84 46.99 21.15
C GLU A 766 26.96 46.67 22.65
N SER A 767 25.87 46.28 23.34
CA SER A 767 25.96 45.89 24.76
C SER A 767 24.85 44.94 25.22
N HIS A 768 25.18 44.12 26.23
CA HIS A 768 24.24 43.22 26.91
C HIS A 768 23.11 43.97 27.64
N ALA A 769 23.27 45.27 27.89
CA ALA A 769 22.29 46.12 28.54
C ALA A 769 21.14 46.54 27.60
N ASP A 770 21.38 46.56 26.29
CA ASP A 770 20.36 46.92 25.29
C ASP A 770 19.38 45.78 25.03
N PHE A 771 19.82 44.53 25.21
CA PHE A 771 18.98 43.34 25.10
C PHE A 771 17.98 43.19 26.27
N LEU A 772 18.38 43.59 27.48
CA LEU A 772 17.53 43.52 28.68
C LEU A 772 16.50 44.66 28.79
N ARG A 773 16.58 45.69 27.93
CA ARG A 773 15.64 46.82 27.89
C ARG A 773 14.43 46.60 26.98
N ILE A 774 14.50 45.63 26.08
CA ILE A 774 13.38 45.19 25.21
C ILE A 774 12.56 44.17 26.00
#